data_AF-E1ZLX8-F1
#
_entry.id   AF-E1ZLX8-F1
#
_cell.length_a   1.000
_cell.length_b   1.000
_cell.length_c   1.000
_cell.angle_alpha   90.00
_cell.angle_beta   90.00
_cell.angle_gamma   90.00
#
_symmetry.space_group_name_H-M   'P 1'
#
loop_
_entity.id
_entity.type
_entity.pdbx_description
1 polymer ?
#
loop_
_entity_poly.entity_id
_entity_poly.type
_entity_poly.pdbx_seq_one_letter_code
_entity_poly.pdbx_strand_id
1 'polypeptide(L)'
;MPSKPVPRPSPKPSPRPSPKPKPVPQPASSNAFYSPFFGRNGEMWSPRARLADWSYAGYMGLQAAIPSYPVKFNVRDFGAKGNGKTDDTKAFIAALAAASEVAALFNTFDCSTRWRQRRCTSPHNGFLNQGKQGVAVFVPPGTYVITQSITITQSNVVLRGASMGNTILFFPKPLQAIYGRSQSWSFGSGFLIIDGNNAGGNQAKYQLARVTADADKGSWRLQVSSTAGIQVGQWVRIYALAPSPNRRRQLLQNGTAVPASGPGGDAVGIAVEQSGAGGGAGGLLPLTPVLQRQVAVAAEYAASELAEEGVWASARGGTLDAYLYGDNLVDSGTNAFEGADHIRFSFRVTAKGSNWIQLSRPLPYNLRTRWQVHVYQIYASVQHSGIENFTFKFPWDVYPVHLGCKGYNAIAVTSVVNAWIRNIRIINADNGIVVTQSDFVSVRSVSLVVERPRWSQSTYPDNGHHALMIGRSADVSFRFFNIGTRYMHDLSLDGFAERNVFSSGTGVDMNIDCHRAGPHNNLFGLLRLGKATRAFRSGGEETRGAHSGARANNTFWNIAPSARGAKLELPSCEFGPLLNFIGSYLPPVQSRDSRYAESVAATSAATEGNATLGGIGGSNATGATISSDGGLVGIADAYNPAWCLKKKWRITLVPPGRVLLPSNLFQAMADTRRQRGLG
;
A
#
# COMPACT_ATOMS: atom_id res chain seq x y z
N MET A 1 -46.49 32.67 72.27
CA MET A 1 -45.91 31.44 71.70
C MET A 1 -46.93 30.80 70.78
N PRO A 2 -46.59 30.52 69.51
CA PRO A 2 -47.10 29.27 68.93
C PRO A 2 -46.14 28.54 67.97
N SER A 3 -46.11 27.22 68.18
CA SER A 3 -45.98 26.08 67.24
C SER A 3 -44.94 26.10 66.11
N LYS A 4 -43.92 25.24 66.26
CA LYS A 4 -43.10 24.71 65.15
C LYS A 4 -43.98 23.95 64.13
N PRO A 5 -43.78 24.14 62.81
CA PRO A 5 -44.39 23.27 61.79
C PRO A 5 -43.65 21.93 61.67
N VAL A 6 -44.42 20.86 61.47
CA VAL A 6 -43.97 19.48 61.22
C VAL A 6 -43.28 19.37 59.86
N PRO A 7 -42.17 18.60 59.70
CA PRO A 7 -41.53 18.42 58.40
C PRO A 7 -42.37 17.52 57.49
N ARG A 8 -42.55 17.94 56.23
CA ARG A 8 -43.14 17.11 55.17
C ARG A 8 -42.18 15.94 54.84
N PRO A 9 -42.68 14.73 54.55
CA PRO A 9 -41.83 13.63 54.10
C PRO A 9 -41.21 13.96 52.74
N SER A 10 -39.91 13.69 52.59
CA SER A 10 -39.20 13.80 51.32
C SER A 10 -39.78 12.83 50.28
N PRO A 11 -39.82 13.18 48.98
CA PRO A 11 -40.27 12.26 47.94
C PRO A 11 -39.35 11.03 47.88
N LYS A 12 -39.94 9.83 47.79
CA LYS A 12 -39.16 8.60 47.53
C LYS A 12 -38.36 8.77 46.21
N PRO A 13 -37.07 8.37 46.18
CA PRO A 13 -36.30 8.38 44.95
C PRO A 13 -36.91 7.42 43.93
N SER A 14 -37.08 7.88 42.70
CA SER A 14 -37.57 7.07 41.58
C SER A 14 -36.69 5.84 41.36
N PRO A 15 -37.24 4.68 40.97
CA PRO A 15 -36.45 3.49 40.69
C PRO A 15 -35.40 3.77 39.62
N ARG A 16 -34.18 3.31 39.84
CA ARG A 16 -33.09 3.37 38.87
C ARG A 16 -33.55 2.68 37.57
N PRO A 17 -33.40 3.31 36.39
CA PRO A 17 -33.79 2.66 35.15
C PRO A 17 -33.00 1.36 34.97
N SER A 18 -33.71 0.28 34.67
CA SER A 18 -33.13 -1.03 34.40
C SER A 18 -32.05 -0.93 33.32
N PRO A 19 -30.96 -1.72 33.39
CA PRO A 19 -29.95 -1.76 32.33
C PRO A 19 -30.64 -2.05 30.99
N LYS A 20 -30.35 -1.23 29.97
CA LYS A 20 -30.85 -1.50 28.61
C LYS A 20 -30.51 -2.95 28.24
N PRO A 21 -31.45 -3.74 27.69
CA PRO A 21 -31.14 -5.07 27.18
C PRO A 21 -29.96 -4.98 26.23
N LYS A 22 -29.02 -5.93 26.31
CA LYS A 22 -28.01 -6.10 25.26
C LYS A 22 -28.76 -6.16 23.92
N PRO A 23 -28.32 -5.45 22.87
CA PRO A 23 -29.02 -5.45 21.60
C PRO A 23 -29.20 -6.91 21.15
N VAL A 24 -30.45 -7.31 20.98
CA VAL A 24 -30.80 -8.60 20.38
C VAL A 24 -30.13 -8.62 19.01
N PRO A 25 -29.34 -9.65 18.65
CA PRO A 25 -28.77 -9.76 17.32
C PRO A 25 -29.91 -9.68 16.32
N GLN A 26 -29.93 -8.66 15.45
CA GLN A 26 -30.87 -8.63 14.35
C GLN A 26 -30.71 -9.95 13.58
N PRO A 27 -31.82 -10.66 13.24
CA PRO A 27 -31.73 -11.78 12.34
C PRO A 27 -30.99 -11.32 11.08
N ALA A 28 -29.98 -12.08 10.67
CA ALA A 28 -29.25 -11.77 9.44
C ALA A 28 -30.29 -11.55 8.34
N SER A 29 -30.15 -10.50 7.53
CA SER A 29 -30.99 -10.37 6.34
C SER A 29 -30.95 -11.70 5.61
N SER A 30 -32.11 -12.19 5.17
CA SER A 30 -32.26 -13.51 4.52
C SER A 30 -31.31 -13.72 3.33
N ASN A 31 -30.68 -12.65 2.85
CA ASN A 31 -29.76 -12.62 1.71
C ASN A 31 -28.27 -12.46 2.09
N ALA A 32 -27.88 -12.43 3.37
CA ALA A 32 -26.47 -12.30 3.76
C ALA A 32 -25.62 -13.51 3.36
N PHE A 33 -24.44 -13.31 2.78
CA PHE A 33 -23.46 -14.36 2.49
C PHE A 33 -22.13 -14.05 3.19
N TYR A 34 -21.71 -14.93 4.09
CA TYR A 34 -20.46 -14.79 4.82
C TYR A 34 -19.40 -15.69 4.18
N SER A 35 -18.24 -15.11 3.87
CA SER A 35 -17.14 -15.87 3.29
C SER A 35 -16.52 -16.83 4.32
N PRO A 36 -16.15 -18.05 3.93
CA PRO A 36 -15.45 -18.99 4.82
C PRO A 36 -14.04 -18.53 5.22
N PHE A 37 -13.51 -17.45 4.63
CA PHE A 37 -12.18 -16.93 4.98
C PHE A 37 -12.18 -15.95 6.17
N PHE A 38 -13.33 -15.35 6.48
CA PHE A 38 -13.43 -14.35 7.55
C PHE A 38 -14.63 -14.62 8.48
N GLY A 39 -15.74 -15.12 7.95
CA GLY A 39 -16.98 -15.25 8.70
C GLY A 39 -17.65 -13.90 8.95
N ARG A 40 -18.47 -13.82 10.00
CA ARG A 40 -19.22 -12.63 10.40
C ARG A 40 -18.34 -11.61 11.12
N ASN A 41 -17.54 -12.06 12.08
CA ASN A 41 -16.77 -11.27 13.04
C ASN A 41 -15.31 -11.76 13.12
N GLY A 42 -14.77 -12.30 12.03
CA GLY A 42 -13.39 -12.80 11.99
C GLY A 42 -13.21 -14.14 12.71
N GLU A 43 -14.28 -14.88 12.99
CA GLU A 43 -14.23 -16.19 13.65
C GLU A 43 -13.58 -17.27 12.78
N MET A 44 -13.62 -17.11 11.45
CA MET A 44 -12.96 -18.01 10.50
C MET A 44 -11.52 -17.60 10.19
N TRP A 45 -11.11 -16.40 10.60
CA TRP A 45 -9.76 -15.91 10.38
C TRP A 45 -8.81 -16.43 11.46
N SER A 46 -7.63 -16.89 11.04
CA SER A 46 -6.54 -17.24 11.94
C SER A 46 -5.20 -16.67 11.44
N PRO A 47 -4.21 -16.50 12.33
CA PRO A 47 -2.87 -16.02 11.95
C PRO A 47 -2.17 -16.85 10.86
N ARG A 48 -2.51 -18.14 10.73
CA ARG A 48 -1.99 -19.06 9.70
C ARG A 48 -2.87 -19.12 8.46
N ALA A 49 -4.05 -18.51 8.51
CA ALA A 49 -4.99 -18.50 7.40
C ALA A 49 -4.44 -17.71 6.22
N ARG A 50 -5.19 -17.76 5.12
CA ARG A 50 -4.78 -17.18 3.85
C ARG A 50 -4.74 -15.66 3.89
N LEU A 51 -5.78 -15.03 4.43
CA LEU A 51 -5.88 -13.58 4.51
C LEU A 51 -4.79 -13.02 5.45
N ALA A 52 -4.07 -12.00 5.00
CA ALA A 52 -3.15 -11.26 5.84
C ALA A 52 -3.92 -10.41 6.87
N ASP A 53 -3.21 -9.91 7.88
CA ASP A 53 -3.76 -8.97 8.85
C ASP A 53 -3.54 -7.53 8.39
N TRP A 54 -4.57 -6.96 7.75
CA TRP A 54 -4.59 -5.57 7.30
C TRP A 54 -5.07 -4.59 8.36
N SER A 55 -5.47 -5.03 9.56
CA SER A 55 -6.02 -4.13 10.59
C SER A 55 -5.03 -3.03 11.05
N TYR A 56 -3.76 -3.17 10.69
CA TYR A 56 -2.68 -2.24 10.98
C TYR A 56 -2.38 -1.25 9.84
N ALA A 57 -3.04 -1.33 8.69
CA ALA A 57 -2.76 -0.40 7.59
C ALA A 57 -3.31 1.01 7.90
N GLY A 58 -2.41 1.99 7.92
CA GLY A 58 -2.72 3.39 8.20
C GLY A 58 -2.00 3.97 9.42
N TYR A 59 -2.31 5.22 9.73
CA TYR A 59 -1.70 6.02 10.79
C TYR A 59 -1.59 5.24 12.11
N MET A 60 -0.37 5.12 12.63
CA MET A 60 -0.06 4.43 13.89
C MET A 60 -0.67 3.03 14.02
N GLY A 61 -0.73 2.27 12.92
CA GLY A 61 -1.29 0.93 12.98
C GLY A 61 -2.80 0.89 13.22
N LEU A 62 -3.52 1.99 12.99
CA LEU A 62 -4.91 2.22 13.44
C LEU A 62 -5.12 2.06 14.95
N GLN A 63 -4.06 2.22 15.76
CA GLN A 63 -4.14 2.21 17.22
C GLN A 63 -4.43 3.61 17.78
N ALA A 64 -4.24 4.64 16.97
CA ALA A 64 -4.56 6.03 17.30
C ALA A 64 -5.35 6.69 16.17
N ALA A 65 -6.20 7.65 16.52
CA ALA A 65 -6.79 8.54 15.54
C ALA A 65 -5.72 9.49 14.99
N ILE A 66 -5.85 9.87 13.72
CA ILE A 66 -5.03 10.95 13.15
C ILE A 66 -5.29 12.23 13.96
N PRO A 67 -4.25 12.91 14.45
CA PRO A 67 -4.38 14.06 15.31
C PRO A 67 -4.93 15.27 14.56
N SER A 68 -5.51 16.20 15.33
CA SER A 68 -5.89 17.52 14.85
C SER A 68 -5.08 18.56 15.61
N TYR A 69 -3.93 18.95 15.05
CA TYR A 69 -3.05 19.92 15.70
C TYR A 69 -3.65 21.33 15.74
N PRO A 70 -3.33 22.13 16.78
CA PRO A 70 -3.72 23.52 16.86
C PRO A 70 -3.09 24.32 15.70
N VAL A 71 -3.87 25.26 15.16
CA VAL A 71 -3.36 26.25 14.20
C VAL A 71 -2.51 27.27 14.98
N LYS A 72 -1.26 27.45 14.56
CA LYS A 72 -0.36 28.46 15.15
C LYS A 72 0.04 29.55 14.15
N PHE A 73 0.08 29.20 12.87
CA PHE A 73 0.53 30.09 11.81
C PHE A 73 -0.53 30.16 10.73
N ASN A 74 -0.77 31.35 10.20
CA ASN A 74 -1.59 31.57 9.02
C ASN A 74 -0.69 32.09 7.90
N VAL A 75 -0.77 31.50 6.70
CA VAL A 75 0.08 31.91 5.57
C VAL A 75 -0.07 33.40 5.20
N ARG A 76 -1.21 34.03 5.52
CA ARG A 76 -1.43 35.47 5.30
C ARG A 76 -0.55 36.35 6.18
N ASP A 77 -0.21 35.88 7.38
CA ASP A 77 0.70 36.61 8.28
C ASP A 77 2.13 36.65 7.71
N PHE A 78 2.45 35.75 6.78
CA PHE A 78 3.70 35.70 6.03
C PHE A 78 3.61 36.35 4.65
N GLY A 79 2.51 37.06 4.37
CA GLY A 79 2.34 37.86 3.15
C GLY A 79 1.54 37.21 2.02
N ALA A 80 1.05 35.97 2.19
CA ALA A 80 0.22 35.32 1.17
C ALA A 80 -1.07 36.12 0.90
N LYS A 81 -1.41 36.31 -0.39
CA LYS A 81 -2.59 37.06 -0.81
C LYS A 81 -3.77 36.16 -1.13
N GLY A 82 -3.55 34.99 -1.74
CA GLY A 82 -4.63 34.07 -2.09
C GLY A 82 -5.63 34.64 -3.11
N ASN A 83 -5.17 35.56 -3.98
CA ASN A 83 -5.98 36.28 -4.97
C ASN A 83 -5.95 35.67 -6.38
N GLY A 84 -5.31 34.52 -6.56
CA GLY A 84 -5.15 33.81 -7.83
C GLY A 84 -4.17 34.45 -8.81
N LYS A 85 -3.42 35.48 -8.39
CA LYS A 85 -2.47 36.24 -9.24
C LYS A 85 -1.09 36.35 -8.62
N THR A 86 -1.02 36.68 -7.33
CA THR A 86 0.23 36.86 -6.60
C THR A 86 0.89 35.52 -6.35
N ASP A 87 2.19 35.42 -6.62
CA ASP A 87 3.01 34.27 -6.22
C ASP A 87 3.15 34.24 -4.70
N ASP A 88 2.44 33.30 -4.08
CA ASP A 88 2.37 33.12 -2.64
C ASP A 88 3.42 32.13 -2.11
N THR A 89 4.29 31.62 -2.97
CA THR A 89 5.22 30.51 -2.63
C THR A 89 6.11 30.84 -1.43
N LYS A 90 6.69 32.05 -1.40
CA LYS A 90 7.58 32.48 -0.31
C LYS A 90 6.86 32.53 1.03
N ALA A 91 5.60 32.94 1.06
CA ALA A 91 4.79 33.00 2.28
C ALA A 91 4.51 31.59 2.83
N PHE A 92 4.22 30.62 1.96
CA PHE A 92 4.05 29.22 2.36
C PHE A 92 5.33 28.62 2.93
N ILE A 93 6.47 28.84 2.25
CA ILE A 93 7.78 28.35 2.71
C ILE A 93 8.11 28.96 4.07
N ALA A 94 7.93 30.26 4.25
CA ALA A 94 8.20 30.94 5.52
C ALA A 94 7.29 30.46 6.66
N ALA A 95 5.99 30.27 6.40
CA ALA A 95 5.04 29.75 7.38
C ALA A 95 5.37 28.33 7.83
N LEU A 96 5.77 27.46 6.88
CA LEU A 96 6.20 26.09 7.18
C LEU A 96 7.54 26.03 7.91
N ALA A 97 8.47 26.94 7.60
CA ALA A 97 9.73 27.08 8.34
C ALA A 97 9.45 27.45 9.81
N ALA A 98 8.62 28.47 10.05
CA ALA A 98 8.22 28.86 11.41
C ALA A 98 7.49 27.74 12.16
N ALA A 99 6.61 27.00 11.49
CA ALA A 99 5.98 25.81 12.06
C ALA A 99 7.00 24.71 12.41
N SER A 100 8.00 24.52 11.57
CA SER A 100 9.05 23.53 11.77
C SER A 100 9.92 23.87 12.98
N GLU A 101 10.27 25.13 13.19
CA GLU A 101 11.01 25.59 14.37
C GLU A 101 10.26 25.28 15.68
N VAL A 102 8.96 25.55 15.72
CA VAL A 102 8.13 25.22 16.88
C VAL A 102 8.01 23.70 17.04
N ALA A 103 7.77 22.97 15.96
CA ALA A 103 7.58 21.53 15.99
C ALA A 103 8.85 20.76 16.38
N ALA A 104 10.03 21.34 16.11
CA ALA A 104 11.31 20.78 16.55
C ALA A 104 11.41 20.68 18.09
N LEU A 105 10.70 21.55 18.83
CA LEU A 105 10.66 21.52 20.29
C LEU A 105 9.89 20.31 20.83
N PHE A 106 8.91 19.79 20.08
CA PHE A 106 8.13 18.61 20.50
C PHE A 106 8.89 17.29 20.40
N ASN A 107 10.07 17.31 19.76
CA ASN A 107 10.93 16.14 19.62
C ASN A 107 12.00 16.06 20.71
N THR A 108 11.89 16.88 21.76
CA THR A 108 12.79 16.87 22.91
C THR A 108 12.34 15.83 23.94
N PHE A 109 12.98 14.67 23.93
CA PHE A 109 13.11 13.85 25.14
C PHE A 109 14.47 14.18 25.76
N ASP A 110 14.50 14.50 27.06
CA ASP A 110 15.73 14.60 27.84
C ASP A 110 16.24 13.17 28.13
N CYS A 111 17.46 12.87 27.69
CA CYS A 111 18.17 11.63 27.99
C CYS A 111 19.54 11.93 28.64
N SER A 112 19.57 12.85 29.61
CA SER A 112 20.78 13.23 30.33
C SER A 112 21.29 12.14 31.28
N THR A 113 22.26 11.33 30.85
CA THR A 113 23.19 10.66 31.80
C THR A 113 24.66 10.61 31.34
N ARG A 114 25.16 11.57 30.54
CA ARG A 114 26.55 12.12 30.55
C ARG A 114 27.02 12.68 29.18
N TRP A 115 27.43 13.95 29.23
CA TRP A 115 28.41 14.71 28.42
C TRP A 115 28.32 14.76 26.87
N ARG A 116 28.06 15.99 26.38
CA ARG A 116 28.44 16.60 25.08
C ARG A 116 27.79 16.15 23.76
N GLN A 117 26.71 15.37 23.76
CA GLN A 117 25.84 15.23 22.58
C GLN A 117 24.45 15.79 22.86
N ARG A 118 24.00 16.78 22.06
CA ARG A 118 22.72 17.50 22.29
C ARG A 118 21.47 16.79 21.74
N ARG A 119 21.57 15.60 21.16
CA ARG A 119 20.44 14.78 20.70
C ARG A 119 20.88 13.32 20.62
N CYS A 120 20.31 12.43 21.44
CA CYS A 120 20.66 11.01 21.42
C CYS A 120 19.44 10.08 21.43
N THR A 121 19.67 8.95 20.78
CA THR A 121 18.81 7.81 20.50
C THR A 121 18.63 6.88 21.69
N SER A 122 17.38 6.44 21.87
CA SER A 122 16.98 5.18 22.51
C SER A 122 16.86 5.13 24.05
N PRO A 123 15.80 4.45 24.59
CA PRO A 123 14.70 3.85 23.85
C PRO A 123 13.58 4.86 23.60
N HIS A 124 13.73 5.56 22.49
CA HIS A 124 12.62 6.02 21.69
C HIS A 124 11.76 4.79 21.38
N ASN A 125 10.49 4.84 21.77
CA ASN A 125 9.49 3.79 21.55
C ASN A 125 9.22 3.48 20.05
N GLY A 126 9.91 4.15 19.12
CA GLY A 126 9.78 4.05 17.67
C GLY A 126 8.99 5.20 17.05
N PHE A 127 8.07 5.84 17.79
CA PHE A 127 7.07 6.79 17.28
C PHE A 127 7.01 8.11 18.08
N LEU A 128 8.16 8.75 18.34
CA LEU A 128 8.33 10.10 18.91
C LEU A 128 7.30 10.42 20.02
N ASN A 129 6.64 11.57 19.92
CA ASN A 129 5.59 12.02 20.82
C ASN A 129 4.23 11.34 20.57
N GLN A 130 4.17 10.34 19.69
CA GLN A 130 2.98 9.57 19.34
C GLN A 130 1.84 10.43 18.77
N GLY A 131 2.17 11.54 18.10
CA GLY A 131 1.19 12.48 17.55
C GLY A 131 0.42 13.28 18.60
N LYS A 132 0.90 13.34 19.85
CA LYS A 132 0.24 14.07 20.94
C LYS A 132 0.40 15.59 20.83
N GLN A 133 1.46 16.05 20.19
CA GLN A 133 1.78 17.46 20.01
C GLN A 133 2.20 17.72 18.57
N GLY A 134 1.80 18.87 18.04
CA GLY A 134 2.16 19.30 16.70
C GLY A 134 1.58 20.67 16.39
N VAL A 135 1.92 21.19 15.22
CA VAL A 135 1.53 22.53 14.77
C VAL A 135 0.90 22.43 13.39
N ALA A 136 -0.21 23.14 13.19
CA ALA A 136 -0.80 23.35 11.88
C ALA A 136 -0.50 24.76 11.35
N VAL A 137 -0.09 24.82 10.08
CA VAL A 137 -0.09 26.01 9.23
C VAL A 137 -1.44 26.07 8.52
N PHE A 138 -2.21 27.12 8.79
CA PHE A 138 -3.51 27.33 8.19
C PHE A 138 -3.42 28.12 6.90
N VAL A 139 -4.16 27.64 5.90
CA VAL A 139 -4.34 28.28 4.60
C VAL A 139 -5.81 28.70 4.51
N PRO A 140 -6.13 30.00 4.67
CA PRO A 140 -7.49 30.50 4.58
C PRO A 140 -8.16 30.23 3.21
N PRO A 141 -9.46 30.53 3.08
CA PRO A 141 -10.12 30.53 1.77
C PRO A 141 -9.43 31.48 0.79
N GLY A 142 -9.20 31.02 -0.43
CA GLY A 142 -8.52 31.76 -1.49
C GLY A 142 -7.89 30.84 -2.54
N THR A 143 -7.39 31.46 -3.61
CA THR A 143 -6.62 30.79 -4.66
C THR A 143 -5.17 31.26 -4.57
N TYR A 144 -4.27 30.37 -4.19
CA TYR A 144 -2.86 30.69 -3.95
C TYR A 144 -2.02 30.20 -5.12
N VAL A 145 -1.32 31.11 -5.79
CA VAL A 145 -0.42 30.74 -6.90
C VAL A 145 0.90 30.28 -6.32
N ILE A 146 1.28 29.03 -6.59
CA ILE A 146 2.52 28.43 -6.11
C ILE A 146 3.39 28.05 -7.31
N THR A 147 4.59 28.59 -7.40
CA THR A 147 5.49 28.48 -8.56
C THR A 147 6.68 27.55 -8.33
N GLN A 148 6.76 26.93 -7.15
CA GLN A 148 7.86 26.05 -6.73
C GLN A 148 7.31 24.92 -5.86
N SER A 149 8.09 23.84 -5.70
CA SER A 149 7.74 22.78 -4.76
C SER A 149 7.87 23.25 -3.32
N ILE A 150 6.89 22.90 -2.49
CA ILE A 150 6.84 23.15 -1.05
C ILE A 150 7.13 21.83 -0.32
N THR A 151 7.88 21.88 0.77
CA THR A 151 8.33 20.67 1.47
C THR A 151 8.03 20.71 2.96
N ILE A 152 7.71 19.56 3.53
CA ILE A 152 7.61 19.30 4.97
C ILE A 152 8.67 18.26 5.32
N THR A 153 9.75 18.69 5.95
CA THR A 153 10.89 17.85 6.36
C THR A 153 11.01 17.70 7.87
N GLN A 154 10.01 18.18 8.61
CA GLN A 154 9.95 18.19 10.07
C GLN A 154 8.75 17.36 10.56
N SER A 155 8.98 16.57 11.61
CA SER A 155 7.92 15.84 12.32
C SER A 155 6.93 16.80 13.00
N ASN A 156 5.68 16.37 13.13
CA ASN A 156 4.60 17.10 13.82
C ASN A 156 4.12 18.40 13.15
N VAL A 157 4.25 18.51 11.83
CA VAL A 157 3.82 19.68 11.05
C VAL A 157 2.68 19.31 10.10
N VAL A 158 1.66 20.16 10.04
CA VAL A 158 0.50 19.97 9.16
C VAL A 158 0.26 21.21 8.32
N LEU A 159 0.08 21.04 7.00
CA LEU A 159 -0.50 22.08 6.15
C LEU A 159 -2.00 21.85 6.01
N ARG A 160 -2.81 22.80 6.50
CA ARG A 160 -4.27 22.68 6.59
C ARG A 160 -4.97 23.82 5.87
N GLY A 161 -5.76 23.50 4.86
CA GLY A 161 -6.69 24.45 4.24
C GLY A 161 -8.02 24.59 4.99
N ALA A 162 -8.85 25.54 4.56
CA ALA A 162 -10.18 25.73 5.11
C ALA A 162 -11.15 24.60 4.69
N SER A 163 -11.13 24.23 3.41
CA SER A 163 -11.86 23.08 2.87
C SER A 163 -11.42 22.81 1.42
N MET A 164 -11.80 21.65 0.87
CA MET A 164 -11.60 21.33 -0.54
C MET A 164 -12.25 22.37 -1.47
N GLY A 165 -13.37 22.98 -1.08
CA GLY A 165 -14.09 23.95 -1.91
C GLY A 165 -13.61 25.39 -1.79
N ASN A 166 -12.95 25.72 -0.67
CA ASN A 166 -12.63 27.11 -0.32
C ASN A 166 -11.16 27.47 -0.46
N THR A 167 -10.26 26.48 -0.39
CA THR A 167 -8.81 26.70 -0.50
C THR A 167 -8.27 25.97 -1.74
N ILE A 168 -7.71 26.73 -2.69
CA ILE A 168 -7.14 26.21 -3.93
C ILE A 168 -5.66 26.58 -3.99
N LEU A 169 -4.79 25.61 -4.13
CA LEU A 169 -3.39 25.80 -4.51
C LEU A 169 -3.27 25.61 -6.03
N PHE A 170 -2.95 26.68 -6.74
CA PHE A 170 -2.82 26.70 -8.19
C PHE A 170 -1.35 26.71 -8.59
N PHE A 171 -0.94 25.73 -9.40
CA PHE A 171 0.45 25.55 -9.83
C PHE A 171 0.53 25.81 -11.34
N PRO A 172 0.98 27.01 -11.79
CA PRO A 172 0.82 27.46 -13.16
C PRO A 172 1.82 26.84 -14.15
N LYS A 173 2.91 26.25 -13.66
CA LYS A 173 3.96 25.64 -14.48
C LYS A 173 4.21 24.20 -14.01
N PRO A 174 4.52 23.25 -14.91
CA PRO A 174 4.90 21.89 -14.53
C PRO A 174 6.33 21.85 -13.96
N LEU A 175 6.68 20.78 -13.24
CA LEU A 175 8.03 20.58 -12.69
C LEU A 175 9.12 20.70 -13.77
N GLN A 176 8.87 20.18 -14.97
CA GLN A 176 9.79 20.30 -16.10
C GLN A 176 10.12 21.75 -16.46
N ALA A 177 9.15 22.65 -16.43
CA ALA A 177 9.34 24.06 -16.77
C ALA A 177 10.01 24.86 -15.64
N ILE A 178 10.05 24.32 -14.42
CA ILE A 178 10.64 24.97 -13.25
C ILE A 178 12.06 24.47 -13.03
N TYR A 179 12.31 23.17 -13.14
CA TYR A 179 13.55 22.52 -12.72
C TYR A 179 14.36 21.85 -13.83
N GLY A 180 13.77 21.67 -15.03
CA GLY A 180 14.42 21.03 -16.18
C GLY A 180 13.76 19.72 -16.62
N ARG A 181 14.15 19.22 -17.79
CA ARG A 181 13.54 18.01 -18.38
C ARG A 181 14.06 16.77 -17.66
N SER A 182 13.16 15.85 -17.33
CA SER A 182 13.53 14.56 -16.75
C SER A 182 12.40 13.56 -16.93
N GLN A 183 12.75 12.32 -17.24
CA GLN A 183 11.78 11.22 -17.29
C GLN A 183 11.30 10.82 -15.89
N SER A 184 12.07 11.14 -14.85
CA SER A 184 11.71 10.90 -13.45
C SER A 184 10.41 11.57 -13.02
N TRP A 185 9.98 12.63 -13.71
CA TRP A 185 8.68 13.27 -13.45
C TRP A 185 7.48 12.34 -13.71
N SER A 186 7.67 11.26 -14.47
CA SER A 186 6.64 10.23 -14.64
C SER A 186 6.50 9.30 -13.43
N PHE A 187 7.55 9.13 -12.62
CA PHE A 187 7.62 8.08 -11.60
C PHE A 187 7.53 8.59 -10.16
N GLY A 188 7.56 9.91 -9.94
CA GLY A 188 7.48 10.45 -8.59
C GLY A 188 7.73 11.95 -8.50
N SER A 189 8.14 12.41 -7.32
CA SER A 189 8.16 13.83 -6.93
C SER A 189 6.77 14.47 -6.91
N GLY A 190 6.69 15.73 -6.48
CA GLY A 190 5.44 16.47 -6.39
C GLY A 190 5.66 17.92 -6.02
N PHE A 191 4.59 18.72 -6.15
CA PHE A 191 4.62 20.12 -5.71
C PHE A 191 4.49 20.28 -4.20
N LEU A 192 3.87 19.33 -3.51
CA LEU A 192 3.88 19.28 -2.05
C LEU A 192 4.47 17.95 -1.59
N ILE A 193 5.61 18.04 -0.91
CA ILE A 193 6.41 16.86 -0.58
C ILE A 193 6.52 16.74 0.94
N ILE A 194 6.15 15.59 1.51
CA ILE A 194 6.59 15.20 2.84
C ILE A 194 7.78 14.27 2.67
N ASP A 195 8.97 14.74 3.03
CA ASP A 195 10.22 14.03 2.77
C ASP A 195 10.97 13.79 4.08
N GLY A 196 11.29 12.53 4.33
CA GLY A 196 12.07 12.12 5.48
C GLY A 196 13.18 11.16 5.11
N ASN A 197 13.69 10.50 6.14
CA ASN A 197 14.63 9.40 6.03
C ASN A 197 14.11 8.26 6.90
N ASN A 198 13.69 7.16 6.26
CA ASN A 198 13.22 5.94 6.90
C ASN A 198 14.35 4.91 6.98
N ALA A 199 15.49 5.34 7.54
CA ALA A 199 16.74 4.59 7.57
C ALA A 199 16.73 3.37 8.51
N GLY A 200 15.68 3.16 9.30
CA GLY A 200 15.58 2.10 10.30
C GLY A 200 15.50 0.67 9.76
N GLY A 201 16.12 0.37 8.61
CA GLY A 201 15.88 -0.90 7.91
C GLY A 201 16.99 -1.60 7.15
N ASN A 202 18.06 -0.90 6.79
CA ASN A 202 19.16 -1.51 6.06
C ASN A 202 20.52 -0.89 6.45
N GLN A 203 20.56 -0.15 7.56
CA GLN A 203 21.78 0.43 8.09
C GLN A 203 22.19 -0.31 9.35
N ALA A 204 23.42 -0.84 9.36
CA ALA A 204 23.97 -1.60 10.48
C ALA A 204 23.82 -0.89 11.84
N LYS A 205 23.88 0.45 11.86
CA LYS A 205 23.72 1.26 13.08
C LYS A 205 22.34 1.16 13.76
N TYR A 206 21.30 0.72 13.05
CA TYR A 206 19.95 0.51 13.60
C TYR A 206 19.63 -0.97 13.83
N GLN A 207 20.56 -1.88 13.53
CA GLN A 207 20.38 -3.30 13.74
C GLN A 207 20.45 -3.62 15.24
N LEU A 208 19.39 -4.25 15.76
CA LEU A 208 19.30 -4.62 17.18
C LEU A 208 19.71 -6.07 17.41
N ALA A 209 19.25 -6.99 16.57
CA ALA A 209 19.56 -8.41 16.72
C ALA A 209 19.36 -9.19 15.41
N ARG A 210 20.14 -10.26 15.22
CA ARG A 210 19.88 -11.28 14.18
C ARG A 210 18.83 -12.28 14.66
N VAL A 211 17.93 -12.72 13.77
CA VAL A 211 17.01 -13.85 14.00
C VAL A 211 17.79 -15.16 13.94
N THR A 212 17.67 -16.00 14.97
CA THR A 212 18.52 -17.20 15.16
C THR A 212 17.82 -18.53 14.90
N ALA A 213 16.49 -18.52 14.74
CA ALA A 213 15.73 -19.71 14.36
C ALA A 213 14.66 -19.37 13.32
N ASP A 214 14.34 -20.35 12.49
CA ASP A 214 13.23 -20.26 11.55
C ASP A 214 11.91 -20.05 12.31
N ALA A 215 11.01 -19.27 11.73
CA ALA A 215 9.70 -19.02 12.29
C ALA A 215 8.64 -19.10 11.20
N ASP A 216 7.54 -19.77 11.46
CA ASP A 216 6.47 -19.89 10.46
C ASP A 216 5.49 -18.74 10.53
N LYS A 217 4.78 -18.50 9.42
CA LYS A 217 3.62 -17.62 9.38
C LYS A 217 2.68 -17.92 10.53
N GLY A 218 2.14 -16.87 11.15
CA GLY A 218 1.27 -16.98 12.31
C GLY A 218 2.00 -17.06 13.64
N SER A 219 3.33 -17.17 13.65
CA SER A 219 4.11 -17.14 14.89
C SER A 219 4.06 -15.77 15.56
N TRP A 220 4.05 -15.79 16.89
CA TRP A 220 4.03 -14.58 17.73
C TRP A 220 5.33 -14.34 18.49
N ARG A 221 6.32 -15.23 18.32
CA ARG A 221 7.61 -15.17 19.00
C ARG A 221 8.73 -15.40 18.00
N LEU A 222 9.82 -14.68 18.19
CA LEU A 222 11.06 -14.85 17.42
C LEU A 222 12.21 -15.15 18.36
N GLN A 223 13.05 -16.10 17.96
CA GLN A 223 14.36 -16.32 18.57
C GLN A 223 15.34 -15.31 17.97
N VAL A 224 16.06 -14.61 18.83
CA VAL A 224 17.01 -13.56 18.48
C VAL A 224 18.33 -13.76 19.21
N SER A 225 19.41 -13.32 18.58
CA SER A 225 20.77 -13.42 19.12
C SER A 225 20.98 -12.65 20.42
N SER A 226 20.24 -11.56 20.64
CA SER A 226 20.26 -10.76 21.86
C SER A 226 18.98 -9.96 21.97
N THR A 227 18.61 -9.59 23.20
CA THR A 227 17.54 -8.61 23.46
C THR A 227 18.07 -7.32 24.10
N ALA A 228 19.38 -7.11 24.08
CA ALA A 228 20.01 -5.84 24.43
C ALA A 228 19.51 -4.73 23.50
N GLY A 229 19.16 -3.57 24.04
CA GLY A 229 18.61 -2.45 23.27
C GLY A 229 17.15 -2.60 22.81
N ILE A 230 16.51 -3.75 23.09
CA ILE A 230 15.08 -3.98 22.83
C ILE A 230 14.28 -3.83 24.12
N GLN A 231 13.24 -3.00 24.12
CA GLN A 231 12.35 -2.78 25.28
C GLN A 231 10.93 -3.28 25.01
N VAL A 232 10.24 -3.73 26.06
CA VAL A 232 8.80 -4.00 25.98
C VAL A 232 8.06 -2.68 25.72
N GLY A 233 7.12 -2.70 24.77
CA GLY A 233 6.41 -1.52 24.29
C GLY A 233 7.10 -0.79 23.12
N GLN A 234 8.34 -1.13 22.80
CA GLN A 234 9.07 -0.53 21.68
C GLN A 234 8.58 -1.08 20.33
N TRP A 235 8.42 -0.20 19.35
CA TRP A 235 8.25 -0.59 17.96
C TRP A 235 9.59 -0.91 17.31
N VAL A 236 9.66 -2.09 16.72
CA VAL A 236 10.80 -2.60 15.95
C VAL A 236 10.30 -3.09 14.59
N ARG A 237 11.24 -3.33 13.67
CA ARG A 237 10.92 -3.85 12.34
C ARG A 237 11.84 -5.00 11.97
N ILE A 238 11.31 -5.97 11.24
CA ILE A 238 12.10 -7.02 10.60
C ILE A 238 12.42 -6.63 9.17
N TYR A 239 13.68 -6.88 8.80
CA TYR A 239 14.16 -6.88 7.43
C TYR A 239 14.91 -8.16 7.13
N ALA A 240 14.67 -8.70 5.94
CA ALA A 240 15.57 -9.68 5.33
C ALA A 240 16.42 -8.95 4.30
N LEU A 241 17.72 -8.91 4.56
CA LEU A 241 18.70 -8.55 3.54
C LEU A 241 18.86 -9.80 2.68
N ALA A 242 18.39 -9.78 1.45
CA ALA A 242 18.71 -10.82 0.50
C ALA A 242 20.03 -10.45 -0.19
N PRO A 243 21.20 -11.01 0.19
CA PRO A 243 22.16 -11.31 -0.85
C PRO A 243 21.52 -12.43 -1.66
N SER A 244 21.06 -12.10 -2.88
CA SER A 244 20.88 -13.15 -3.89
C SER A 244 22.20 -13.92 -3.96
N PRO A 245 22.23 -15.25 -3.77
CA PRO A 245 23.47 -15.98 -3.95
C PRO A 245 23.87 -15.82 -5.41
N ASN A 246 24.84 -14.94 -5.63
CA ASN A 246 25.41 -14.62 -6.93
C ASN A 246 25.55 -15.87 -7.81
N ARG A 247 25.27 -15.68 -9.10
CA ARG A 247 25.43 -16.58 -10.27
C ARG A 247 26.76 -17.35 -10.39
N ARG A 248 27.66 -17.35 -9.41
CA ARG A 248 28.92 -18.11 -9.42
C ARG A 248 28.70 -19.59 -9.06
N ARG A 249 28.08 -20.34 -9.97
CA ARG A 249 28.40 -21.78 -10.12
C ARG A 249 28.06 -22.40 -11.48
N GLN A 250 27.46 -21.67 -12.41
CA GLN A 250 27.15 -22.19 -13.75
C GLN A 250 28.14 -21.77 -14.85
N LEU A 251 29.03 -20.80 -14.59
CA LEU A 251 30.07 -20.37 -15.55
C LEU A 251 31.40 -21.15 -15.45
N LEU A 252 31.44 -22.26 -14.69
CA LEU A 252 32.62 -23.15 -14.65
C LEU A 252 32.50 -24.34 -15.61
N GLN A 253 31.45 -24.41 -16.44
CA GLN A 253 31.29 -25.47 -17.44
C GLN A 253 31.52 -25.04 -18.90
N ASN A 254 31.48 -23.73 -19.21
CA ASN A 254 31.83 -23.22 -20.53
C ASN A 254 32.91 -22.15 -20.38
N GLY A 255 34.16 -22.54 -20.65
CA GLY A 255 35.37 -21.75 -20.43
C GLY A 255 35.53 -20.58 -21.42
N THR A 256 34.79 -19.50 -21.19
CA THR A 256 35.15 -18.17 -21.73
C THR A 256 35.20 -17.18 -20.58
N ALA A 257 36.42 -16.80 -20.22
CA ALA A 257 36.69 -15.79 -19.20
C ALA A 257 36.20 -14.42 -19.69
N VAL A 258 35.23 -13.84 -18.99
CA VAL A 258 34.94 -12.40 -19.07
C VAL A 258 35.62 -11.74 -17.86
N PRO A 259 36.43 -10.68 -18.03
CA PRO A 259 37.22 -10.11 -16.93
C PRO A 259 36.34 -9.54 -15.82
N ALA A 260 36.71 -9.85 -14.57
CA ALA A 260 36.13 -9.26 -13.38
C ALA A 260 36.80 -7.90 -13.11
N SER A 261 36.31 -6.84 -13.74
CA SER A 261 36.53 -5.46 -13.34
C SER A 261 35.53 -4.55 -14.06
N GLY A 262 34.41 -4.25 -13.42
CA GLY A 262 33.54 -3.14 -13.79
C GLY A 262 33.51 -2.13 -12.64
N PRO A 263 33.66 -0.82 -12.89
CA PRO A 263 33.57 0.18 -11.85
C PRO A 263 32.18 0.14 -11.20
N GLY A 264 32.07 0.62 -9.96
CA GLY A 264 30.79 0.74 -9.26
C GLY A 264 29.74 1.32 -10.20
N GLY A 265 28.58 0.65 -10.28
CA GLY A 265 27.55 0.98 -11.25
C GLY A 265 27.23 2.46 -11.21
N ASP A 266 27.71 3.18 -12.22
CA ASP A 266 27.11 4.43 -12.63
C ASP A 266 25.66 4.08 -12.93
N ALA A 267 24.76 4.45 -12.02
CA ALA A 267 23.35 4.54 -12.35
C ALA A 267 23.31 5.28 -13.69
N VAL A 268 22.62 4.74 -14.70
CA VAL A 268 22.27 5.52 -15.89
C VAL A 268 21.51 6.71 -15.36
N GLY A 269 22.23 7.81 -15.18
CA GLY A 269 21.72 8.98 -14.52
C GLY A 269 20.68 9.54 -15.45
N ILE A 270 19.41 9.31 -15.16
CA ILE A 270 18.31 10.10 -15.69
C ILE A 270 18.45 11.47 -15.03
N ALA A 271 19.49 12.18 -15.42
CA ALA A 271 19.83 13.49 -14.93
C ALA A 271 18.70 14.43 -15.33
N VAL A 272 18.40 15.39 -14.47
CA VAL A 272 17.53 16.48 -14.88
C VAL A 272 18.34 17.35 -15.83
N GLU A 273 17.94 17.38 -17.10
CA GLU A 273 18.55 18.24 -18.10
C GLU A 273 18.17 19.68 -17.78
N GLN A 274 19.14 20.43 -17.25
CA GLN A 274 19.00 21.84 -16.91
C GLN A 274 19.53 22.77 -18.01
N SER A 275 19.77 22.27 -19.23
CA SER A 275 20.22 23.11 -20.35
C SER A 275 19.07 23.97 -20.86
N GLY A 276 19.27 25.29 -20.79
CA GLY A 276 18.30 26.29 -21.23
C GLY A 276 18.23 26.40 -22.74
N ALA A 277 17.07 26.09 -23.32
CA ALA A 277 16.72 26.49 -24.68
C ALA A 277 15.40 27.26 -24.64
N GLY A 278 15.48 28.58 -24.85
CA GLY A 278 14.34 29.47 -25.07
C GLY A 278 14.29 30.66 -24.11
N GLY A 279 14.93 31.76 -24.51
CA GLY A 279 14.98 33.04 -23.77
C GLY A 279 13.60 33.67 -23.55
N GLY A 280 13.02 33.40 -22.39
CA GLY A 280 11.98 34.21 -21.75
C GLY A 280 12.37 34.39 -20.29
N ALA A 281 12.24 35.61 -19.76
CA ALA A 281 12.77 36.02 -18.46
C ALA A 281 12.48 35.02 -17.31
N GLY A 282 13.52 34.35 -16.84
CA GLY A 282 13.51 33.44 -15.68
C GLY A 282 14.10 32.06 -16.01
N GLY A 283 15.40 31.88 -15.77
CA GLY A 283 16.07 30.58 -15.92
C GLY A 283 15.51 29.49 -15.00
N LEU A 284 15.89 28.23 -15.26
CA LEU A 284 15.52 27.08 -14.43
C LEU A 284 16.01 27.24 -12.99
N LEU A 285 15.20 26.82 -12.02
CA LEU A 285 15.58 26.80 -10.61
C LEU A 285 16.46 25.57 -10.30
N PRO A 286 17.44 25.71 -9.40
CA PRO A 286 18.21 24.56 -8.93
C PRO A 286 17.31 23.59 -8.14
N LEU A 287 17.61 22.30 -8.22
CA LEU A 287 16.97 21.28 -7.40
C LEU A 287 17.40 21.47 -5.94
N THR A 288 16.42 21.57 -5.03
CA THR A 288 16.69 21.50 -3.59
C THR A 288 17.17 20.09 -3.20
N PRO A 289 17.84 19.91 -2.05
CA PRO A 289 18.25 18.58 -1.59
C PRO A 289 17.10 17.57 -1.47
N VAL A 290 15.89 18.05 -1.15
CA VAL A 290 14.67 17.22 -1.16
C VAL A 290 14.33 16.78 -2.57
N LEU A 291 14.29 17.72 -3.53
CA LEU A 291 13.98 17.40 -4.93
C LEU A 291 15.03 16.48 -5.56
N GLN A 292 16.31 16.65 -5.24
CA GLN A 292 17.37 15.73 -5.66
C GLN A 292 17.09 14.30 -5.19
N ARG A 293 16.70 14.12 -3.91
CA ARG A 293 16.30 12.80 -3.40
C ARG A 293 15.05 12.25 -4.09
N GLN A 294 14.03 13.08 -4.30
CA GLN A 294 12.81 12.68 -5.00
C GLN A 294 13.10 12.21 -6.43
N VAL A 295 13.95 12.93 -7.16
CA VAL A 295 14.38 12.54 -8.50
C VAL A 295 15.19 11.25 -8.45
N ALA A 296 16.10 11.08 -7.49
CA ALA A 296 16.88 9.85 -7.35
C ALA A 296 15.98 8.62 -7.09
N VAL A 297 14.99 8.74 -6.19
CA VAL A 297 14.01 7.69 -5.94
C VAL A 297 13.19 7.39 -7.20
N ALA A 298 12.71 8.43 -7.89
CA ALA A 298 11.95 8.26 -9.13
C ALA A 298 12.80 7.68 -10.28
N ALA A 299 14.09 8.00 -10.33
CA ALA A 299 15.03 7.43 -11.31
C ALA A 299 15.28 5.93 -11.06
N GLU A 300 15.23 5.46 -9.81
CA GLU A 300 15.30 4.02 -9.51
C GLU A 300 14.10 3.27 -10.13
N TYR A 301 12.88 3.79 -9.96
CA TYR A 301 11.69 3.23 -10.60
C TYR A 301 11.78 3.33 -12.13
N ALA A 302 12.20 4.49 -12.66
CA ALA A 302 12.38 4.66 -14.09
C ALA A 302 13.38 3.67 -14.68
N ALA A 303 14.54 3.49 -14.06
CA ALA A 303 15.54 2.52 -14.48
C ALA A 303 15.00 1.09 -14.44
N SER A 304 14.18 0.76 -13.44
CA SER A 304 13.53 -0.55 -13.36
C SER A 304 12.45 -0.79 -14.41
N GLU A 305 11.84 0.27 -14.95
CA GLU A 305 10.82 0.19 -16.01
C GLU A 305 11.39 0.29 -17.43
N LEU A 306 12.61 0.82 -17.56
CA LEU A 306 13.31 1.04 -18.82
C LEU A 306 14.50 0.10 -19.00
N ALA A 307 14.69 -0.86 -18.09
CA ALA A 307 15.76 -1.83 -18.17
C ALA A 307 15.64 -2.60 -19.50
N GLU A 308 16.76 -2.74 -20.22
CA GLU A 308 16.80 -3.59 -21.42
C GLU A 308 16.36 -5.02 -21.06
N GLU A 309 15.68 -5.69 -21.99
CA GLU A 309 15.18 -7.06 -21.79
C GLU A 309 16.30 -7.99 -21.28
N GLY A 310 16.25 -8.29 -19.98
CA GLY A 310 17.14 -9.25 -19.34
C GLY A 310 16.75 -10.70 -19.62
N VAL A 311 17.72 -11.61 -19.45
CA VAL A 311 17.47 -13.06 -19.53
C VAL A 311 16.42 -13.46 -18.49
N TRP A 312 15.33 -14.08 -18.95
CA TRP A 312 14.29 -14.71 -18.13
C TRP A 312 14.93 -15.72 -17.19
N ALA A 313 15.02 -15.39 -15.90
CA ALA A 313 15.61 -16.27 -14.92
C ALA A 313 14.87 -16.15 -13.61
N SER A 314 13.93 -17.07 -13.36
CA SER A 314 13.28 -17.18 -12.07
C SER A 314 14.31 -17.36 -10.96
N ALA A 315 14.04 -16.75 -9.81
CA ALA A 315 14.89 -16.83 -8.63
C ALA A 315 15.17 -18.28 -8.24
N ARG A 316 16.37 -18.57 -7.73
CA ARG A 316 16.73 -19.93 -7.29
C ARG A 316 15.79 -20.41 -6.19
N GLY A 317 15.34 -21.66 -6.27
CA GLY A 317 14.52 -22.29 -5.24
C GLY A 317 15.12 -22.13 -3.84
N GLY A 318 14.27 -21.79 -2.86
CA GLY A 318 14.66 -21.56 -1.47
C GLY A 318 15.13 -20.14 -1.13
N THR A 319 15.32 -19.27 -2.11
CA THR A 319 15.53 -17.83 -1.88
C THR A 319 14.26 -17.14 -1.36
N LEU A 320 14.40 -15.92 -0.83
CA LEU A 320 13.25 -15.10 -0.44
C LEU A 320 12.40 -14.71 -1.66
N ASP A 321 13.02 -14.42 -2.80
CA ASP A 321 12.32 -14.04 -4.02
C ASP A 321 11.49 -15.21 -4.55
N ALA A 322 12.09 -16.41 -4.65
CA ALA A 322 11.35 -17.62 -4.99
C ALA A 322 10.21 -17.88 -3.99
N TYR A 323 10.48 -17.71 -2.70
CA TYR A 323 9.47 -17.78 -1.66
C TYR A 323 8.34 -16.79 -1.95
N LEU A 324 8.62 -15.50 -2.18
CA LEU A 324 7.64 -14.46 -2.45
C LEU A 324 6.86 -14.69 -3.73
N TYR A 325 7.38 -15.46 -4.69
CA TYR A 325 6.69 -15.94 -5.90
C TYR A 325 6.16 -17.40 -5.79
N GLY A 326 6.00 -17.88 -4.55
CA GLY A 326 5.16 -19.02 -4.22
C GLY A 326 5.94 -20.32 -4.27
N ASP A 327 7.25 -20.23 -4.04
CA ASP A 327 8.24 -21.21 -4.47
C ASP A 327 8.27 -21.34 -6.01
N ASN A 328 8.23 -20.19 -6.71
CA ASN A 328 8.17 -20.08 -8.17
C ASN A 328 6.98 -20.80 -8.82
N LEU A 329 5.79 -20.71 -8.21
CA LEU A 329 4.55 -21.16 -8.87
C LEU A 329 4.20 -20.32 -10.10
N VAL A 330 4.72 -19.10 -10.15
CA VAL A 330 4.80 -18.25 -11.34
C VAL A 330 6.23 -17.77 -11.48
N ASP A 331 6.50 -17.09 -12.59
CA ASP A 331 7.77 -16.43 -12.79
C ASP A 331 8.04 -15.35 -11.72
N SER A 332 9.17 -15.49 -11.03
CA SER A 332 9.73 -14.48 -10.14
C SER A 332 10.51 -13.40 -10.86
N GLY A 333 10.84 -13.64 -12.13
CA GLY A 333 11.65 -12.75 -12.94
C GLY A 333 13.03 -12.47 -12.38
N THR A 334 13.68 -11.48 -12.97
CA THR A 334 14.89 -10.88 -12.46
C THR A 334 14.56 -9.94 -11.30
N ASN A 335 15.43 -9.93 -10.29
CA ASN A 335 15.28 -9.01 -9.18
C ASN A 335 15.62 -7.59 -9.64
N ALA A 336 14.59 -6.78 -9.90
CA ALA A 336 14.71 -5.40 -10.36
C ALA A 336 15.33 -4.45 -9.31
N PHE A 337 15.36 -4.88 -8.05
CA PHE A 337 15.86 -4.08 -6.93
C PHE A 337 16.90 -4.90 -6.16
N GLU A 338 18.03 -5.18 -6.80
CA GLU A 338 19.14 -5.91 -6.17
C GLU A 338 19.61 -5.22 -4.87
N GLY A 339 19.72 -5.98 -3.78
CA GLY A 339 20.09 -5.43 -2.47
C GLY A 339 19.00 -4.58 -1.79
N ALA A 340 17.79 -4.50 -2.36
CA ALA A 340 16.67 -3.78 -1.77
C ALA A 340 15.84 -4.64 -0.81
N ASP A 341 14.94 -3.96 -0.09
CA ASP A 341 14.06 -4.56 0.90
C ASP A 341 12.98 -5.42 0.23
N HIS A 342 12.99 -6.72 0.53
CA HIS A 342 11.96 -7.64 0.02
C HIS A 342 10.80 -7.82 1.00
N ILE A 343 11.07 -7.64 2.30
CA ILE A 343 10.08 -7.73 3.38
C ILE A 343 10.37 -6.69 4.47
N ARG A 344 9.33 -6.01 4.95
CA ARG A 344 9.38 -4.89 5.91
C ARG A 344 8.28 -5.04 6.95
N PHE A 345 8.49 -5.78 8.05
CA PHE A 345 7.42 -6.04 9.04
C PHE A 345 7.61 -5.30 10.36
N SER A 346 6.75 -4.30 10.60
CA SER A 346 6.76 -3.49 11.81
C SER A 346 5.82 -4.04 12.87
N PHE A 347 6.29 -4.14 14.13
CA PHE A 347 5.48 -4.57 15.27
C PHE A 347 6.00 -3.99 16.59
N ARG A 348 5.14 -4.01 17.61
CA ARG A 348 5.50 -3.66 18.99
C ARG A 348 5.97 -4.91 19.73
N VAL A 349 7.04 -4.81 20.50
CA VAL A 349 7.50 -5.89 21.39
C VAL A 349 6.60 -5.94 22.62
N THR A 350 5.96 -7.08 22.88
CA THR A 350 5.01 -7.23 24.01
C THR A 350 5.60 -7.96 25.21
N ALA A 351 6.65 -8.74 25.00
CA ALA A 351 7.44 -9.41 26.03
C ALA A 351 8.80 -9.79 25.45
N LYS A 352 9.80 -10.07 26.30
CA LYS A 352 11.11 -10.58 25.87
C LYS A 352 11.74 -11.49 26.91
N GLY A 353 12.56 -12.43 26.47
CA GLY A 353 13.52 -13.18 27.28
C GLY A 353 14.96 -12.76 26.99
N SER A 354 15.93 -13.60 27.37
CA SER A 354 17.34 -13.37 27.05
C SER A 354 17.64 -13.51 25.55
N ASN A 355 16.94 -14.42 24.86
CA ASN A 355 17.16 -14.79 23.47
C ASN A 355 15.88 -14.86 22.62
N TRP A 356 14.78 -14.27 23.08
CA TRP A 356 13.53 -14.23 22.32
C TRP A 356 12.73 -12.95 22.56
N ILE A 357 11.93 -12.57 21.56
CA ILE A 357 10.99 -11.44 21.63
C ILE A 357 9.57 -11.89 21.23
N GLN A 358 8.56 -11.37 21.91
CA GLN A 358 7.14 -11.55 21.58
C GLN A 358 6.64 -10.36 20.76
N LEU A 359 5.89 -10.66 19.70
CA LEU A 359 5.34 -9.71 18.74
C LEU A 359 3.93 -9.29 19.16
N SER A 360 3.53 -8.05 18.87
CA SER A 360 2.16 -7.58 19.05
C SER A 360 1.19 -8.06 17.98
N ARG A 361 1.70 -8.60 16.87
CA ARG A 361 0.93 -9.13 15.74
C ARG A 361 1.67 -10.32 15.14
N PRO A 362 0.95 -11.31 14.60
CA PRO A 362 1.57 -12.53 14.10
C PRO A 362 2.36 -12.27 12.81
N LEU A 363 3.38 -13.09 12.55
CA LEU A 363 4.14 -13.03 11.31
C LEU A 363 3.22 -13.25 10.08
N PRO A 364 3.26 -12.38 9.06
CA PRO A 364 2.45 -12.52 7.86
C PRO A 364 2.99 -13.58 6.88
N TYR A 365 4.25 -13.98 7.04
CA TYR A 365 4.97 -14.96 6.23
C TYR A 365 5.93 -15.78 7.10
N ASN A 366 6.45 -16.88 6.55
CA ASN A 366 7.56 -17.60 7.15
C ASN A 366 8.81 -16.72 7.12
N LEU A 367 9.70 -16.95 8.07
CA LEU A 367 11.06 -16.42 8.12
C LEU A 367 12.01 -17.61 8.14
N ARG A 368 13.04 -17.55 7.31
CA ARG A 368 14.12 -18.53 7.27
C ARG A 368 15.44 -17.84 7.56
N THR A 369 16.20 -18.36 8.51
CA THR A 369 17.50 -17.85 8.94
C THR A 369 18.50 -17.70 7.79
N ARG A 370 18.41 -18.58 6.78
CA ARG A 370 19.19 -18.50 5.53
C ARG A 370 18.98 -17.21 4.72
N TRP A 371 17.90 -16.47 4.97
CA TRP A 371 17.63 -15.16 4.36
C TRP A 371 18.21 -13.99 5.16
N GLN A 372 19.08 -14.26 6.13
CA GLN A 372 19.80 -13.24 6.91
C GLN A 372 18.87 -12.18 7.51
N VAL A 373 17.86 -12.65 8.24
CA VAL A 373 16.81 -11.82 8.81
C VAL A 373 17.29 -11.14 10.09
N HIS A 374 17.06 -9.84 10.19
CA HIS A 374 17.45 -9.01 11.33
C HIS A 374 16.29 -8.17 11.85
N VAL A 375 16.33 -7.88 13.14
CA VAL A 375 15.45 -6.95 13.84
C VAL A 375 16.15 -5.60 13.92
N TYR A 376 15.48 -4.55 13.47
CA TYR A 376 15.95 -3.17 13.44
C TYR A 376 15.10 -2.28 14.32
N GLN A 377 15.72 -1.23 14.85
CA GLN A 377 15.03 -0.11 15.45
C GLN A 377 14.29 0.66 14.36
N ILE A 378 13.00 0.96 14.59
CA ILE A 378 12.29 1.90 13.73
C ILE A 378 12.83 3.31 13.99
N TYR A 379 13.39 3.89 12.94
CA TYR A 379 13.84 5.27 12.91
C TYR A 379 13.33 5.93 11.62
N ALA A 380 12.57 7.00 11.79
CA ALA A 380 12.14 7.89 10.72
C ALA A 380 12.33 9.34 11.14
N SER A 381 13.00 10.15 10.32
CA SER A 381 13.27 11.56 10.64
C SER A 381 12.00 12.44 10.57
N VAL A 382 11.00 12.01 9.80
CA VAL A 382 9.70 12.66 9.70
C VAL A 382 8.60 11.68 10.08
N GLN A 383 7.86 12.04 11.12
CA GLN A 383 6.66 11.36 11.56
C GLN A 383 5.57 12.33 12.01
N HIS A 384 4.34 11.84 12.05
CA HIS A 384 3.18 12.56 12.56
C HIS A 384 2.94 13.92 11.87
N SER A 385 3.23 14.00 10.58
CA SER A 385 3.00 15.17 9.71
C SER A 385 1.95 14.85 8.66
N GLY A 386 1.27 15.88 8.13
CA GLY A 386 0.18 15.65 7.19
C GLY A 386 -0.27 16.84 6.35
N ILE A 387 -1.12 16.53 5.38
CA ILE A 387 -1.67 17.46 4.38
C ILE A 387 -3.20 17.32 4.37
N GLU A 388 -3.93 18.43 4.52
CA GLU A 388 -5.39 18.34 4.63
C GLU A 388 -6.19 19.55 4.18
N ASN A 389 -7.40 19.28 3.66
CA ASN A 389 -8.50 20.24 3.45
C ASN A 389 -8.29 21.32 2.37
N PHE A 390 -7.81 20.96 1.17
CA PHE A 390 -7.72 21.90 0.04
C PHE A 390 -7.68 21.20 -1.32
N THR A 391 -7.72 22.01 -2.38
CA THR A 391 -7.64 21.55 -3.78
C THR A 391 -6.26 21.86 -4.37
N PHE A 392 -5.66 20.89 -5.06
CA PHE A 392 -4.58 21.09 -6.02
C PHE A 392 -5.19 21.34 -7.41
N LYS A 393 -4.79 22.43 -8.05
CA LYS A 393 -5.20 22.73 -9.41
C LYS A 393 -3.98 22.98 -10.30
N PHE A 394 -3.90 22.25 -11.38
CA PHE A 394 -2.95 22.49 -12.48
C PHE A 394 -3.69 23.11 -13.67
N PRO A 395 -3.01 23.90 -14.52
CA PRO A 395 -3.57 24.31 -15.80
C PRO A 395 -3.94 23.06 -16.61
N TRP A 396 -4.96 23.19 -17.46
CA TRP A 396 -5.19 22.14 -18.44
C TRP A 396 -4.00 22.08 -19.41
N ASP A 397 -3.49 20.88 -19.61
CA ASP A 397 -2.41 20.59 -20.56
C ASP A 397 -2.53 19.14 -21.02
N VAL A 398 -2.03 18.84 -22.22
CA VAL A 398 -2.07 17.50 -22.81
C VAL A 398 -1.06 16.59 -22.11
N TYR A 399 -1.50 15.38 -21.73
CA TYR A 399 -0.65 14.25 -21.39
C TYR A 399 -0.13 13.62 -22.70
N PRO A 400 1.16 13.80 -23.04
CA PRO A 400 1.59 13.65 -24.43
C PRO A 400 1.86 12.21 -24.84
N VAL A 401 2.55 11.43 -24.01
CA VAL A 401 2.98 10.05 -24.28
C VAL A 401 3.20 9.31 -22.96
N HIS A 402 3.10 7.98 -23.01
CA HIS A 402 3.49 7.11 -21.89
C HIS A 402 4.93 7.42 -21.45
N LEU A 403 5.15 7.55 -20.13
CA LEU A 403 6.42 7.97 -19.50
C LEU A 403 6.95 9.37 -19.87
N GLY A 404 6.21 10.19 -20.61
CA GLY A 404 6.57 11.55 -20.99
C GLY A 404 5.87 12.65 -20.18
N CYS A 405 5.65 12.45 -18.88
CA CYS A 405 4.96 13.43 -18.04
C CYS A 405 5.76 14.74 -17.95
N LYS A 406 5.07 15.89 -18.04
CA LYS A 406 5.69 17.20 -17.81
C LYS A 406 5.93 17.45 -16.31
N GLY A 407 5.21 16.72 -15.46
CA GLY A 407 5.38 16.77 -14.01
C GLY A 407 4.35 17.65 -13.32
N TYR A 408 3.09 17.61 -13.75
CA TYR A 408 1.98 18.12 -12.93
C TYR A 408 1.66 17.13 -11.80
N ASN A 409 2.61 16.97 -10.87
CA ASN A 409 2.57 15.96 -9.82
C ASN A 409 2.10 16.60 -8.50
N ALA A 410 1.00 16.13 -7.91
CA ALA A 410 0.41 16.82 -6.76
C ALA A 410 1.18 16.59 -5.45
N ILE A 411 1.16 15.36 -4.93
CA ILE A 411 1.70 15.05 -3.59
C ILE A 411 2.66 13.86 -3.66
N ALA A 412 3.84 14.03 -3.06
CA ALA A 412 4.78 12.96 -2.80
C ALA A 412 5.02 12.79 -1.29
N VAL A 413 4.97 11.54 -0.83
CA VAL A 413 5.26 11.16 0.55
C VAL A 413 6.36 10.11 0.52
N THR A 414 7.56 10.46 0.97
CA THR A 414 8.74 9.62 0.78
C THR A 414 9.53 9.45 2.06
N SER A 415 9.87 8.19 2.38
CA SER A 415 10.72 7.87 3.52
C SER A 415 10.20 8.42 4.87
N VAL A 416 8.89 8.33 5.10
CA VAL A 416 8.25 8.77 6.36
C VAL A 416 7.51 7.64 7.07
N VAL A 417 7.16 7.88 8.33
CA VAL A 417 6.32 6.97 9.13
C VAL A 417 5.18 7.73 9.80
N ASN A 418 4.00 7.15 9.94
CA ASN A 418 2.85 7.78 10.62
C ASN A 418 2.43 9.14 10.00
N ALA A 419 2.33 9.22 8.68
CA ALA A 419 1.88 10.42 7.97
C ALA A 419 0.43 10.29 7.47
N TRP A 420 -0.18 11.40 7.08
CA TRP A 420 -1.53 11.35 6.49
C TRP A 420 -1.80 12.41 5.44
N ILE A 421 -2.73 12.07 4.55
CA ILE A 421 -3.35 12.98 3.59
C ILE A 421 -4.86 12.83 3.73
N ARG A 422 -5.61 13.93 3.87
CA ARG A 422 -7.08 13.84 3.89
C ARG A 422 -7.81 15.02 3.29
N ASN A 423 -8.98 14.76 2.72
CA ASN A 423 -9.87 15.78 2.16
C ASN A 423 -9.15 16.64 1.11
N ILE A 424 -8.67 15.98 0.05
CA ILE A 424 -7.92 16.61 -1.04
C ILE A 424 -8.63 16.39 -2.37
N ARG A 425 -8.76 17.44 -3.17
CA ARG A 425 -9.16 17.34 -4.57
C ARG A 425 -7.97 17.68 -5.46
N ILE A 426 -7.77 16.91 -6.53
CA ILE A 426 -6.69 17.10 -7.49
C ILE A 426 -7.31 17.27 -8.87
N ILE A 427 -6.94 18.35 -9.56
CA ILE A 427 -7.48 18.73 -10.87
C ILE A 427 -6.33 18.83 -11.89
N ASN A 428 -6.46 18.11 -13.01
CA ASN A 428 -5.52 18.11 -14.14
C ASN A 428 -4.09 17.65 -13.80
N ALA A 429 -3.94 16.63 -12.96
CA ALA A 429 -2.62 16.11 -12.58
C ALA A 429 -2.09 15.03 -13.54
N ASP A 430 -0.78 15.03 -13.77
CA ASP A 430 -0.08 13.90 -14.40
C ASP A 430 0.04 12.75 -13.41
N ASN A 431 0.48 13.06 -12.18
CA ASN A 431 0.50 12.13 -11.06
C ASN A 431 -0.24 12.70 -9.85
N GLY A 432 -1.10 11.88 -9.23
CA GLY A 432 -1.89 12.27 -8.08
C GLY A 432 -1.12 12.22 -6.77
N ILE A 433 -1.21 11.08 -6.08
CA ILE A 433 -0.56 10.87 -4.78
C ILE A 433 0.40 9.68 -4.89
N VAL A 434 1.68 9.94 -4.61
CA VAL A 434 2.73 8.93 -4.62
C VAL A 434 3.25 8.73 -3.20
N VAL A 435 3.21 7.48 -2.70
CA VAL A 435 3.75 7.09 -1.40
C VAL A 435 4.88 6.09 -1.62
N THR A 436 6.11 6.47 -1.27
CA THR A 436 7.31 5.65 -1.49
C THR A 436 8.12 5.46 -0.21
N GLN A 437 8.70 4.27 -0.02
CA GLN A 437 9.60 3.97 1.11
C GLN A 437 9.03 4.32 2.50
N SER A 438 7.70 4.28 2.66
CA SER A 438 7.01 4.82 3.83
C SER A 438 6.16 3.77 4.51
N ASP A 439 5.87 3.95 5.80
CA ASP A 439 5.06 2.99 6.56
C ASP A 439 3.98 3.68 7.41
N PHE A 440 2.86 3.00 7.65
CA PHE A 440 1.75 3.53 8.46
C PHE A 440 1.20 4.87 7.94
N VAL A 441 1.05 5.01 6.63
CA VAL A 441 0.50 6.22 5.99
C VAL A 441 -0.99 6.05 5.74
N SER A 442 -1.79 7.08 6.07
CA SER A 442 -3.23 7.09 5.78
C SER A 442 -3.63 8.18 4.80
N VAL A 443 -4.14 7.77 3.63
CA VAL A 443 -4.74 8.64 2.62
C VAL A 443 -6.24 8.42 2.61
N ARG A 444 -7.04 9.49 2.76
CA ARG A 444 -8.51 9.36 2.79
C ARG A 444 -9.26 10.53 2.21
N SER A 445 -10.44 10.27 1.62
CA SER A 445 -11.31 11.32 1.10
C SER A 445 -10.60 12.16 0.04
N VAL A 446 -10.17 11.49 -1.04
CA VAL A 446 -9.42 12.10 -2.14
C VAL A 446 -10.19 11.96 -3.45
N SER A 447 -10.25 13.03 -4.25
CA SER A 447 -10.85 12.98 -5.59
C SER A 447 -9.89 13.48 -6.65
N LEU A 448 -9.75 12.75 -7.76
CA LEU A 448 -8.96 13.14 -8.91
C LEU A 448 -9.88 13.35 -10.12
N VAL A 449 -9.77 14.49 -10.78
CA VAL A 449 -10.60 14.87 -11.92
C VAL A 449 -9.79 15.64 -12.97
N VAL A 450 -10.34 15.72 -14.17
CA VAL A 450 -9.87 16.62 -15.22
C VAL A 450 -11.02 17.51 -15.67
N GLU A 451 -10.71 18.75 -16.05
CA GLU A 451 -11.73 19.70 -16.53
C GLU A 451 -12.27 19.29 -17.91
N ARG A 452 -11.41 18.72 -18.74
CA ARG A 452 -11.71 18.12 -20.04
C ARG A 452 -10.63 17.09 -20.39
N PRO A 453 -10.87 16.19 -21.36
CA PRO A 453 -9.88 15.22 -21.83
C PRO A 453 -8.48 15.82 -22.02
N ARG A 454 -7.46 15.09 -21.57
CA ARG A 454 -6.04 15.48 -21.64
C ARG A 454 -5.21 14.51 -22.47
N TRP A 455 -5.77 13.41 -22.97
CA TRP A 455 -5.01 12.42 -23.73
C TRP A 455 -4.57 12.94 -25.11
N SER A 456 -3.44 12.42 -25.58
CA SER A 456 -3.05 12.49 -27.00
C SER A 456 -3.59 11.28 -27.77
N GLN A 457 -3.19 11.14 -29.03
CA GLN A 457 -3.46 9.91 -29.80
C GLN A 457 -2.79 8.68 -29.17
N SER A 458 -1.58 8.81 -28.62
CA SER A 458 -0.81 7.69 -28.06
C SER A 458 -1.23 7.29 -26.66
N THR A 459 -1.83 8.22 -25.91
CA THR A 459 -2.32 7.97 -24.55
C THR A 459 -3.83 7.83 -24.52
N TYR A 460 -4.53 7.77 -25.66
CA TYR A 460 -5.98 7.66 -25.67
C TYR A 460 -6.44 6.38 -24.94
N PRO A 461 -7.39 6.43 -23.99
CA PRO A 461 -8.12 7.59 -23.44
C PRO A 461 -7.66 8.02 -22.02
N ASP A 462 -6.39 7.79 -21.68
CA ASP A 462 -5.78 8.03 -20.36
C ASP A 462 -5.25 9.48 -20.24
N ASN A 463 -5.55 10.14 -19.12
CA ASN A 463 -5.40 11.59 -18.90
C ASN A 463 -4.22 11.97 -17.98
N GLY A 464 -3.46 10.97 -17.58
CA GLY A 464 -2.36 11.07 -16.63
C GLY A 464 -1.72 9.69 -16.46
N HIS A 465 -0.64 9.63 -15.68
CA HIS A 465 0.17 8.44 -15.53
C HIS A 465 -0.24 7.63 -14.30
N HIS A 466 0.10 8.06 -13.07
CA HIS A 466 -0.34 7.40 -11.84
C HIS A 466 -1.36 8.24 -11.05
N ALA A 467 -2.56 7.70 -10.77
CA ALA A 467 -3.49 8.39 -9.88
C ALA A 467 -3.08 8.22 -8.41
N LEU A 468 -3.01 6.98 -7.92
CA LEU A 468 -2.63 6.62 -6.54
C LEU A 468 -1.58 5.52 -6.58
N MET A 469 -0.36 5.83 -6.16
CA MET A 469 0.78 4.92 -6.23
C MET A 469 1.36 4.61 -4.85
N ILE A 470 1.71 3.35 -4.63
CA ILE A 470 2.48 2.87 -3.48
C ILE A 470 3.69 2.09 -3.98
N GLY A 471 4.89 2.55 -3.63
CA GLY A 471 6.14 1.85 -3.93
C GLY A 471 6.95 1.56 -2.67
N ARG A 472 7.54 0.36 -2.53
CA ARG A 472 8.47 0.01 -1.43
C ARG A 472 7.98 0.39 -0.02
N SER A 473 6.67 0.28 0.21
CA SER A 473 6.00 0.78 1.42
C SER A 473 5.16 -0.30 2.07
N ALA A 474 4.96 -0.20 3.39
CA ALA A 474 4.17 -1.16 4.14
C ALA A 474 3.09 -0.55 5.03
N ASP A 475 1.98 -1.27 5.17
CA ASP A 475 0.85 -0.88 6.03
C ASP A 475 0.30 0.53 5.67
N VAL A 476 0.23 0.88 4.37
CA VAL A 476 -0.38 2.12 3.85
C VAL A 476 -1.85 1.90 3.52
N SER A 477 -2.72 2.88 3.83
CA SER A 477 -4.17 2.79 3.58
C SER A 477 -4.67 3.93 2.68
N PHE A 478 -5.26 3.62 1.53
CA PHE A 478 -6.08 4.52 0.72
C PHE A 478 -7.56 4.19 0.92
N ARG A 479 -8.35 5.18 1.38
CA ARG A 479 -9.78 5.00 1.64
C ARG A 479 -10.65 6.13 1.11
N PHE A 480 -11.89 5.83 0.73
CA PHE A 480 -12.86 6.85 0.34
C PHE A 480 -12.35 7.75 -0.79
N PHE A 481 -11.87 7.14 -1.87
CA PHE A 481 -11.34 7.88 -3.02
C PHE A 481 -12.26 7.81 -4.23
N ASN A 482 -12.22 8.83 -5.07
CA ASN A 482 -12.93 8.87 -6.34
C ASN A 482 -12.01 9.28 -7.49
N ILE A 483 -11.81 8.38 -8.46
CA ILE A 483 -11.02 8.64 -9.67
C ILE A 483 -11.99 8.95 -10.81
N GLY A 484 -12.30 10.23 -11.01
CA GLY A 484 -13.30 10.72 -11.96
C GLY A 484 -12.83 10.76 -13.42
N THR A 485 -11.68 10.17 -13.73
CA THR A 485 -11.11 10.09 -15.07
C THR A 485 -10.26 8.82 -15.18
N ARG A 486 -9.74 8.50 -16.37
CA ARG A 486 -8.79 7.40 -16.54
C ARG A 486 -7.35 7.89 -16.43
N TYR A 487 -6.55 7.22 -15.61
CA TYR A 487 -5.09 7.28 -15.64
C TYR A 487 -4.54 6.01 -16.29
N MET A 488 -3.32 6.05 -16.84
CA MET A 488 -2.64 4.85 -17.35
C MET A 488 -2.61 3.77 -16.24
N HIS A 489 -2.31 4.23 -15.03
CA HIS A 489 -2.33 3.45 -13.80
C HIS A 489 -3.14 4.16 -12.71
N ASP A 490 -4.29 3.59 -12.32
CA ASP A 490 -5.16 4.20 -11.31
C ASP A 490 -4.69 3.83 -9.90
N LEU A 491 -4.58 2.52 -9.61
CA LEU A 491 -4.17 2.00 -8.30
C LEU A 491 -2.89 1.18 -8.45
N SER A 492 -1.74 1.83 -8.27
CA SER A 492 -0.43 1.22 -8.51
C SER A 492 0.22 0.67 -7.25
N LEU A 493 0.76 -0.54 -7.36
CA LEU A 493 1.66 -1.16 -6.42
C LEU A 493 2.96 -1.54 -7.10
N ASP A 494 4.09 -1.14 -6.51
CA ASP A 494 5.43 -1.42 -7.05
C ASP A 494 6.46 -1.72 -5.93
N GLY A 495 7.58 -2.32 -6.28
CA GLY A 495 8.76 -2.51 -5.45
C GLY A 495 8.47 -3.23 -4.14
N PHE A 496 7.95 -4.46 -4.22
CA PHE A 496 7.63 -5.28 -3.05
C PHE A 496 6.69 -4.62 -2.02
N ALA A 497 5.87 -3.64 -2.44
CA ALA A 497 4.89 -3.00 -1.58
C ALA A 497 3.98 -4.05 -0.91
N GLU A 498 3.85 -3.96 0.42
CA GLU A 498 3.16 -5.00 1.19
C GLU A 498 2.20 -4.54 2.29
N ARG A 499 1.16 -5.34 2.56
CA ARG A 499 0.15 -5.07 3.61
C ARG A 499 -0.58 -3.74 3.42
N ASN A 500 -0.62 -3.25 2.19
CA ASN A 500 -1.32 -2.02 1.85
C ASN A 500 -2.80 -2.30 1.56
N VAL A 501 -3.62 -1.26 1.68
CA VAL A 501 -5.07 -1.34 1.54
C VAL A 501 -5.56 -0.25 0.60
N PHE A 502 -6.27 -0.65 -0.45
CA PHE A 502 -7.16 0.21 -1.21
C PHE A 502 -8.60 -0.20 -0.90
N SER A 503 -9.39 0.69 -0.31
CA SER A 503 -10.76 0.36 0.05
C SER A 503 -11.77 1.48 -0.08
N SER A 504 -13.03 1.12 -0.34
CA SER A 504 -14.16 2.07 -0.40
C SER A 504 -13.92 3.14 -1.46
N GLY A 505 -13.48 2.72 -2.64
CA GLY A 505 -13.10 3.60 -3.74
C GLY A 505 -14.00 3.44 -4.96
N THR A 506 -14.17 4.53 -5.71
CA THR A 506 -14.96 4.59 -6.96
C THR A 506 -14.12 5.17 -8.09
N GLY A 507 -14.43 4.79 -9.33
CA GLY A 507 -13.89 5.47 -10.50
C GLY A 507 -14.64 5.14 -11.77
N VAL A 508 -14.21 5.76 -12.87
CA VAL A 508 -14.92 5.68 -14.15
C VAL A 508 -14.62 4.42 -14.96
N ASP A 509 -13.39 3.90 -14.88
CA ASP A 509 -12.92 2.67 -15.54
C ASP A 509 -11.55 2.30 -14.96
N MET A 510 -11.51 1.90 -13.68
CA MET A 510 -10.26 1.77 -12.91
C MET A 510 -9.51 0.47 -13.19
N ASN A 511 -8.17 0.53 -13.30
CA ASN A 511 -7.30 -0.63 -13.20
C ASN A 511 -6.65 -0.76 -11.81
N ILE A 512 -6.43 -2.02 -11.42
CA ILE A 512 -5.60 -2.40 -10.29
C ILE A 512 -4.27 -2.85 -10.89
N ASP A 513 -3.30 -1.96 -10.77
CA ASP A 513 -2.02 -2.04 -11.44
C ASP A 513 -0.97 -2.61 -10.48
N CYS A 514 -0.68 -3.90 -10.65
CA CYS A 514 0.39 -4.56 -9.92
C CYS A 514 1.62 -4.58 -10.83
N HIS A 515 2.51 -3.59 -10.66
CA HIS A 515 3.58 -3.21 -11.58
C HIS A 515 4.77 -4.20 -11.61
N ARG A 516 4.50 -5.50 -11.37
CA ARG A 516 5.50 -6.55 -11.16
C ARG A 516 6.45 -6.20 -9.99
N ALA A 517 7.61 -6.86 -9.88
CA ALA A 517 8.54 -6.70 -8.75
C ALA A 517 7.93 -7.01 -7.36
N GLY A 518 7.11 -8.06 -7.30
CA GLY A 518 6.72 -8.71 -6.06
C GLY A 518 5.76 -8.01 -5.10
N PRO A 519 4.84 -7.08 -5.48
CA PRO A 519 3.78 -6.63 -4.59
C PRO A 519 2.99 -7.78 -3.99
N HIS A 520 2.85 -7.81 -2.67
CA HIS A 520 2.30 -8.96 -1.96
C HIS A 520 1.58 -8.56 -0.66
N ASN A 521 0.65 -9.37 -0.15
CA ASN A 521 -0.13 -9.07 1.06
C ASN A 521 -0.98 -7.81 0.94
N ASN A 522 -1.41 -7.39 -0.26
CA ASN A 522 -2.24 -6.20 -0.41
C ASN A 522 -3.74 -6.55 -0.44
N LEU A 523 -4.57 -5.63 0.03
CA LEU A 523 -6.04 -5.76 0.01
C LEU A 523 -6.65 -4.70 -0.90
N PHE A 524 -7.44 -5.19 -1.85
CA PHE A 524 -8.36 -4.38 -2.65
C PHE A 524 -9.77 -4.74 -2.21
N GLY A 525 -10.41 -3.84 -1.44
CA GLY A 525 -11.63 -4.17 -0.71
C GLY A 525 -12.76 -3.16 -0.92
N LEU A 526 -13.94 -3.58 -1.36
CA LEU A 526 -15.09 -2.69 -1.61
C LEU A 526 -14.74 -1.59 -2.62
N LEU A 527 -14.48 -1.99 -3.87
CA LEU A 527 -14.18 -1.07 -4.97
C LEU A 527 -15.29 -1.11 -6.03
N ARG A 528 -15.59 0.06 -6.62
CA ARG A 528 -16.49 0.20 -7.76
C ARG A 528 -15.71 0.76 -8.93
N LEU A 529 -15.35 -0.12 -9.86
CA LEU A 529 -14.37 0.15 -10.91
C LEU A 529 -14.93 0.95 -12.10
N GLY A 530 -16.21 1.34 -12.08
CA GLY A 530 -16.83 2.00 -13.23
C GLY A 530 -17.16 0.99 -14.32
N LYS A 531 -16.68 1.22 -15.55
CA LYS A 531 -16.85 0.28 -16.67
C LYS A 531 -16.09 -1.04 -16.46
N ALA A 532 -15.00 -1.01 -15.69
CA ALA A 532 -14.19 -2.16 -15.33
C ALA A 532 -13.64 -2.95 -16.53
N THR A 533 -13.38 -2.28 -17.66
CA THR A 533 -12.91 -2.93 -18.91
C THR A 533 -11.44 -3.35 -18.85
N ARG A 534 -10.72 -2.85 -17.84
CA ARG A 534 -9.27 -2.99 -17.67
C ARG A 534 -8.86 -3.27 -16.23
N ALA A 535 -9.74 -3.86 -15.43
CA ALA A 535 -9.55 -4.00 -13.98
C ALA A 535 -8.22 -4.63 -13.57
N PHE A 536 -7.68 -5.54 -14.37
CA PHE A 536 -6.41 -6.22 -14.11
C PHE A 536 -5.31 -5.85 -15.11
N ARG A 537 -5.51 -4.82 -15.94
CA ARG A 537 -4.45 -4.31 -16.83
C ARG A 537 -3.36 -3.69 -15.96
N SER A 538 -2.17 -4.28 -15.98
CA SER A 538 -1.02 -3.84 -15.19
C SER A 538 0.15 -3.51 -16.11
N GLY A 539 0.98 -2.56 -15.68
CA GLY A 539 2.28 -2.26 -16.27
C GLY A 539 3.41 -3.08 -15.64
N GLY A 540 4.64 -2.60 -15.82
CA GLY A 540 5.85 -3.25 -15.36
C GLY A 540 6.57 -3.98 -16.49
N GLU A 541 7.87 -3.75 -16.58
CA GLU A 541 8.80 -4.45 -17.48
C GLU A 541 8.70 -5.98 -17.34
N GLU A 542 8.57 -6.72 -18.46
CA GLU A 542 8.14 -8.12 -18.49
C GLU A 542 9.07 -9.05 -17.71
N THR A 543 10.37 -8.72 -17.73
CA THR A 543 11.42 -9.49 -17.07
C THR A 543 11.40 -9.43 -15.55
N ARG A 544 10.49 -8.63 -14.94
CA ARG A 544 10.35 -8.44 -13.48
C ARG A 544 9.38 -9.41 -12.81
N GLY A 545 9.10 -10.51 -13.50
CA GLY A 545 8.26 -11.60 -13.02
C GLY A 545 6.78 -11.26 -13.11
N ALA A 546 5.94 -12.11 -12.55
CA ALA A 546 4.49 -11.91 -12.59
C ALA A 546 4.06 -10.59 -11.93
N HIS A 547 2.95 -10.02 -12.42
CA HIS A 547 2.38 -8.77 -11.90
C HIS A 547 2.14 -8.80 -10.40
N SER A 548 1.64 -9.93 -9.88
CA SER A 548 1.38 -10.12 -8.47
C SER A 548 2.34 -11.15 -7.85
N GLY A 549 3.14 -10.69 -6.88
CA GLY A 549 3.94 -11.56 -6.02
C GLY A 549 3.05 -12.54 -5.23
N ALA A 550 3.48 -13.80 -5.20
CA ALA A 550 2.75 -14.96 -4.74
C ALA A 550 2.49 -15.12 -3.24
N ARG A 551 3.50 -15.13 -2.36
CA ARG A 551 3.37 -15.90 -1.09
C ARG A 551 2.66 -15.18 0.03
N ALA A 552 1.94 -14.16 -0.37
CA ALA A 552 1.34 -13.22 0.50
C ALA A 552 -0.04 -12.77 0.00
N ASN A 553 -0.67 -13.52 -0.92
CA ASN A 553 -2.13 -13.62 -0.90
C ASN A 553 -2.84 -12.28 -1.20
N ASN A 554 -2.43 -11.56 -2.25
CA ASN A 554 -3.16 -10.37 -2.68
C ASN A 554 -4.65 -10.72 -2.79
N THR A 555 -5.48 -9.93 -2.11
CA THR A 555 -6.90 -10.25 -1.91
C THR A 555 -7.76 -9.19 -2.59
N PHE A 556 -8.64 -9.68 -3.45
CA PHE A 556 -9.66 -8.94 -4.15
C PHE A 556 -11.00 -9.28 -3.50
N TRP A 557 -11.55 -8.33 -2.73
CA TRP A 557 -12.73 -8.53 -1.89
C TRP A 557 -13.83 -7.54 -2.26
N ASN A 558 -14.98 -8.05 -2.69
CA ASN A 558 -16.16 -7.24 -3.01
C ASN A 558 -15.88 -6.12 -4.05
N ILE A 559 -15.08 -6.45 -5.06
CA ILE A 559 -14.76 -5.56 -6.18
C ILE A 559 -15.75 -5.87 -7.30
N ALA A 560 -16.32 -4.81 -7.89
CA ALA A 560 -17.29 -4.97 -8.96
C ALA A 560 -17.24 -3.78 -9.93
N PRO A 561 -17.70 -3.98 -11.18
CA PRO A 561 -18.12 -2.88 -12.03
C PRO A 561 -19.23 -2.05 -11.35
N SER A 562 -19.40 -0.81 -11.79
CA SER A 562 -20.47 0.06 -11.25
C SER A 562 -21.85 -0.31 -11.78
N ALA A 563 -21.93 -0.98 -12.94
CA ALA A 563 -23.18 -1.50 -13.49
C ALA A 563 -23.75 -2.62 -12.61
N ARG A 564 -25.04 -2.52 -12.28
CA ARG A 564 -25.72 -3.47 -11.38
C ARG A 564 -25.75 -4.86 -12.02
N GLY A 565 -25.32 -5.88 -11.27
CA GLY A 565 -25.31 -7.27 -11.71
C GLY A 565 -24.18 -7.64 -12.67
N ALA A 566 -23.38 -6.67 -13.12
CA ALA A 566 -22.19 -6.95 -13.92
C ALA A 566 -21.15 -7.70 -13.08
N LYS A 567 -20.54 -8.71 -13.69
CA LYS A 567 -19.48 -9.53 -13.09
C LYS A 567 -18.14 -9.10 -13.66
N LEU A 568 -17.08 -9.28 -12.87
CA LEU A 568 -15.73 -8.95 -13.29
C LEU A 568 -15.04 -10.20 -13.85
N GLU A 569 -14.48 -10.11 -15.05
CA GLU A 569 -13.63 -11.17 -15.62
C GLU A 569 -12.28 -11.23 -14.89
N LEU A 570 -11.85 -12.43 -14.52
CA LEU A 570 -10.59 -12.64 -13.82
C LEU A 570 -9.41 -12.62 -14.80
N PRO A 571 -8.21 -12.20 -14.37
CA PRO A 571 -7.05 -12.19 -15.24
C PRO A 571 -6.58 -13.63 -15.52
N SER A 572 -5.63 -13.78 -16.46
CA SER A 572 -4.92 -15.05 -16.68
C SER A 572 -4.35 -15.60 -15.37
N CYS A 573 -4.26 -16.93 -15.26
CA CYS A 573 -3.64 -17.60 -14.12
C CYS A 573 -2.18 -17.17 -13.89
N GLU A 574 -1.49 -16.69 -14.93
CA GLU A 574 -0.11 -16.19 -14.83
C GLU A 574 0.00 -14.80 -14.19
N PHE A 575 -1.13 -14.13 -13.89
CA PHE A 575 -1.13 -12.82 -13.20
C PHE A 575 -0.37 -12.86 -11.86
N GLY A 576 -0.38 -14.02 -11.21
CA GLY A 576 0.31 -14.27 -9.95
C GLY A 576 -0.34 -15.47 -9.27
N PRO A 577 0.34 -16.15 -8.35
CA PRO A 577 -0.22 -17.32 -7.70
C PRO A 577 -0.76 -16.90 -6.33
N LEU A 578 -1.45 -17.84 -5.70
CA LEU A 578 -1.93 -17.73 -4.34
C LEU A 578 -2.94 -16.58 -4.09
N LEU A 579 -3.52 -16.04 -5.15
CA LEU A 579 -4.48 -14.92 -5.11
C LEU A 579 -5.82 -15.35 -4.50
N ASN A 580 -6.51 -14.38 -3.90
CA ASN A 580 -7.84 -14.60 -3.33
C ASN A 580 -8.87 -13.69 -3.98
N PHE A 581 -9.92 -14.28 -4.52
CA PHE A 581 -11.03 -13.58 -5.16
C PHE A 581 -12.32 -13.91 -4.42
N ILE A 582 -12.90 -12.94 -3.71
CA ILE A 582 -14.15 -13.10 -2.97
C ILE A 582 -15.14 -12.04 -3.45
N GLY A 583 -16.17 -12.45 -4.20
CA GLY A 583 -17.03 -11.51 -4.91
C GLY A 583 -17.79 -12.14 -6.07
N SER A 584 -18.15 -11.32 -7.05
CA SER A 584 -18.91 -11.75 -8.23
C SER A 584 -18.01 -11.69 -9.47
N TYR A 585 -17.50 -12.85 -9.88
CA TYR A 585 -16.52 -12.97 -10.94
C TYR A 585 -16.99 -13.88 -12.08
N LEU A 586 -16.43 -13.67 -13.27
CA LEU A 586 -16.41 -14.61 -14.38
C LEU A 586 -15.11 -15.43 -14.34
N PRO A 587 -15.03 -16.56 -15.06
CA PRO A 587 -13.80 -17.34 -15.15
C PRO A 587 -12.59 -16.50 -15.59
N PRO A 588 -11.36 -16.94 -15.29
CA PRO A 588 -10.15 -16.37 -15.85
C PRO A 588 -10.20 -16.29 -17.38
N VAL A 589 -9.73 -15.17 -17.93
CA VAL A 589 -9.44 -15.07 -19.36
C VAL A 589 -8.52 -16.24 -19.73
N GLN A 590 -8.94 -17.08 -20.67
CA GLN A 590 -8.03 -18.04 -21.29
C GLN A 590 -6.96 -17.23 -22.00
N SER A 591 -5.68 -17.51 -21.70
CA SER A 591 -4.56 -16.75 -22.24
C SER A 591 -4.73 -16.56 -23.76
N ARG A 592 -4.98 -15.32 -24.19
CA ARG A 592 -4.87 -14.95 -25.60
C ARG A 592 -3.41 -14.86 -26.07
N ASP A 593 -2.45 -15.14 -25.19
CA ASP A 593 -1.07 -15.41 -25.57
C ASP A 593 -0.95 -16.79 -26.22
N SER A 594 -1.17 -16.76 -27.53
CA SER A 594 -0.66 -17.74 -28.49
C SER A 594 0.87 -17.81 -28.39
N ARG A 595 1.37 -18.71 -27.54
CA ARG A 595 2.62 -19.50 -27.66
C ARG A 595 2.86 -20.21 -26.33
N TYR A 596 2.15 -21.32 -26.12
CA TYR A 596 2.47 -22.50 -25.28
C TYR A 596 1.16 -23.25 -25.01
N ALA A 597 0.62 -23.82 -26.08
CA ALA A 597 -0.40 -24.85 -25.98
C ALA A 597 0.31 -26.20 -26.05
N GLU A 598 0.62 -26.78 -24.89
CA GLU A 598 0.87 -28.22 -24.80
C GLU A 598 -0.19 -28.86 -23.91
N SER A 599 -1.07 -29.58 -24.63
CA SER A 599 -1.79 -30.78 -24.25
C SER A 599 -2.05 -31.05 -22.76
N VAL A 600 -3.33 -30.97 -22.38
CA VAL A 600 -3.90 -32.04 -21.56
C VAL A 600 -5.15 -32.53 -22.28
N ALA A 601 -4.91 -33.39 -23.27
CA ALA A 601 -5.87 -34.43 -23.60
C ALA A 601 -5.97 -35.37 -22.39
N ALA A 602 -7.17 -35.87 -22.19
CA ALA A 602 -7.55 -36.80 -21.14
C ALA A 602 -6.46 -37.85 -20.81
N THR A 603 -6.04 -37.91 -19.56
CA THR A 603 -5.67 -39.18 -18.91
C THR A 603 -6.12 -39.12 -17.46
N SER A 604 -7.21 -39.83 -17.24
CA SER A 604 -7.75 -40.23 -15.94
C SER A 604 -6.73 -41.03 -15.14
N ALA A 605 -6.89 -40.92 -13.82
CA ALA A 605 -6.36 -41.80 -12.79
C ALA A 605 -6.28 -43.28 -13.22
N ALA A 606 -5.13 -43.90 -13.01
CA ALA A 606 -5.00 -45.33 -12.73
C ALA A 606 -3.60 -45.63 -12.17
N THR A 607 -3.50 -45.72 -10.85
CA THR A 607 -2.57 -46.64 -10.20
C THR A 607 -3.11 -46.93 -8.81
N GLU A 608 -3.77 -48.08 -8.70
CA GLU A 608 -3.79 -49.04 -7.59
C GLU A 608 -5.15 -49.75 -7.52
N GLY A 609 -5.13 -51.09 -7.55
CA GLY A 609 -6.28 -51.93 -7.19
C GLY A 609 -6.60 -53.03 -8.19
N ASN A 610 -6.02 -54.20 -7.97
CA ASN A 610 -6.14 -55.43 -8.73
C ASN A 610 -7.43 -56.20 -8.32
N ALA A 611 -8.32 -56.57 -9.27
CA ALA A 611 -9.23 -57.73 -9.16
C ALA A 611 -10.04 -57.97 -10.46
N THR A 612 -9.57 -58.96 -11.21
CA THR A 612 -10.27 -59.97 -12.06
C THR A 612 -11.77 -59.90 -12.38
N LEU A 613 -12.02 -60.20 -13.68
CA LEU A 613 -13.09 -60.99 -14.33
C LEU A 613 -14.37 -60.31 -14.89
N GLY A 614 -14.52 -60.39 -16.22
CA GLY A 614 -15.74 -60.96 -16.83
C GLY A 614 -16.67 -60.05 -17.65
N GLY A 615 -16.48 -60.02 -18.98
CA GLY A 615 -17.53 -60.34 -19.96
C GLY A 615 -18.70 -59.39 -20.30
N ILE A 616 -18.81 -59.14 -21.62
CA ILE A 616 -20.03 -59.01 -22.47
C ILE A 616 -20.73 -57.64 -22.60
N GLY A 617 -20.52 -56.98 -23.75
CA GLY A 617 -21.52 -56.67 -24.79
C GLY A 617 -22.65 -55.65 -24.55
N GLY A 618 -22.70 -54.61 -25.41
CA GLY A 618 -23.92 -54.30 -26.20
C GLY A 618 -24.90 -53.20 -25.73
N SER A 619 -24.98 -52.14 -26.56
CA SER A 619 -26.17 -51.36 -26.98
C SER A 619 -27.01 -50.49 -26.01
N ASN A 620 -27.03 -49.19 -26.34
CA ASN A 620 -28.14 -48.23 -26.47
C ASN A 620 -29.39 -48.25 -25.54
N ALA A 621 -29.66 -47.02 -25.06
CA ALA A 621 -30.94 -46.32 -24.93
C ALA A 621 -31.66 -46.30 -23.56
N THR A 622 -31.91 -45.04 -23.14
CA THR A 622 -33.03 -44.53 -22.33
C THR A 622 -33.25 -45.06 -20.92
N GLY A 623 -33.00 -44.20 -19.93
CA GLY A 623 -33.49 -44.41 -18.57
C GLY A 623 -32.88 -43.43 -17.59
N ALA A 624 -33.57 -42.32 -17.31
CA ALA A 624 -33.33 -41.54 -16.11
C ALA A 624 -33.52 -42.46 -14.89
N THR A 625 -32.47 -42.68 -14.11
CA THR A 625 -32.54 -43.37 -12.83
C THR A 625 -32.07 -42.43 -11.73
N ILE A 626 -33.02 -42.09 -10.87
CA ILE A 626 -32.81 -41.46 -9.57
C ILE A 626 -32.10 -42.50 -8.70
N SER A 627 -30.90 -42.19 -8.19
CA SER A 627 -30.26 -43.01 -7.16
C SER A 627 -30.81 -42.60 -5.79
N SER A 628 -31.10 -43.63 -4.99
CA SER A 628 -31.83 -43.57 -3.72
C SER A 628 -30.97 -43.25 -2.49
N ASP A 629 -29.72 -42.81 -2.68
CA ASP A 629 -28.83 -42.45 -1.57
C ASP A 629 -28.43 -40.98 -1.72
N GLY A 630 -29.26 -40.09 -1.14
CA GLY A 630 -29.22 -38.63 -1.26
C GLY A 630 -27.98 -37.95 -0.66
N GLY A 631 -26.80 -38.20 -1.23
CA GLY A 631 -25.56 -37.49 -0.94
C GLY A 631 -25.44 -36.20 -1.76
N LEU A 632 -25.46 -35.06 -1.07
CA LEU A 632 -25.22 -33.70 -1.59
C LEU A 632 -23.82 -33.55 -2.19
N VAL A 633 -23.59 -34.03 -3.41
CA VAL A 633 -22.49 -33.58 -4.25
C VAL A 633 -23.09 -32.64 -5.29
N GLY A 634 -22.97 -31.30 -5.11
CA GLY A 634 -23.45 -30.41 -6.18
C GLY A 634 -23.77 -28.95 -5.87
N ILE A 635 -23.62 -28.43 -4.65
CA ILE A 635 -23.88 -26.98 -4.37
C ILE A 635 -22.66 -26.27 -3.76
N ALA A 636 -21.80 -26.99 -3.03
CA ALA A 636 -20.58 -26.42 -2.45
C ALA A 636 -19.50 -26.07 -3.51
N ASP A 637 -19.44 -26.82 -4.61
CA ASP A 637 -18.44 -26.64 -5.67
C ASP A 637 -18.79 -25.50 -6.63
N ALA A 638 -20.08 -25.20 -6.85
CA ALA A 638 -20.52 -24.17 -7.78
C ALA A 638 -20.08 -22.74 -7.36
N TYR A 639 -19.87 -22.52 -6.06
CA TYR A 639 -19.49 -21.23 -5.50
C TYR A 639 -18.03 -21.16 -5.05
N ASN A 640 -17.26 -22.25 -5.22
CA ASN A 640 -15.82 -22.28 -5.00
C ASN A 640 -15.15 -22.96 -6.20
N PRO A 641 -15.16 -22.31 -7.38
CA PRO A 641 -14.68 -22.94 -8.59
C PRO A 641 -13.18 -23.25 -8.50
N ALA A 642 -12.80 -24.38 -9.09
CA ALA A 642 -11.44 -24.87 -9.19
C ALA A 642 -10.62 -24.15 -10.29
N TRP A 643 -10.73 -22.82 -10.40
CA TRP A 643 -9.95 -22.06 -11.39
C TRP A 643 -8.52 -21.82 -10.90
N CYS A 644 -7.54 -21.96 -11.81
CA CYS A 644 -6.12 -21.75 -11.55
C CYS A 644 -5.56 -22.58 -10.36
N LEU A 645 -5.99 -23.84 -10.18
CA LEU A 645 -5.52 -24.72 -9.09
C LEU A 645 -4.00 -24.89 -9.03
N LYS A 646 -3.32 -25.00 -10.19
CA LYS A 646 -1.86 -25.09 -10.28
C LYS A 646 -1.17 -23.87 -9.64
N LYS A 647 -1.78 -22.69 -9.79
CA LYS A 647 -1.33 -21.44 -9.18
C LYS A 647 -1.92 -21.23 -7.78
N LYS A 648 -2.69 -22.21 -7.27
CA LYS A 648 -3.25 -22.25 -5.91
C LYS A 648 -4.10 -21.03 -5.56
N TRP A 649 -4.89 -20.56 -6.51
CA TRP A 649 -5.88 -19.51 -6.27
C TRP A 649 -6.99 -19.99 -5.33
N ARG A 650 -7.59 -19.06 -4.59
CA ARG A 650 -8.79 -19.32 -3.80
C ARG A 650 -9.89 -18.38 -4.25
N ILE A 651 -11.00 -18.96 -4.67
CA ILE A 651 -12.12 -18.21 -5.23
C ILE A 651 -13.37 -18.57 -4.45
N THR A 652 -14.10 -17.56 -4.03
CA THR A 652 -15.44 -17.71 -3.46
C THR A 652 -16.37 -16.76 -4.19
N LEU A 653 -17.28 -17.34 -4.98
CA LEU A 653 -18.30 -16.61 -5.71
C LEU A 653 -19.49 -16.34 -4.79
N VAL A 654 -19.95 -15.09 -4.77
CA VAL A 654 -21.16 -14.71 -4.04
C VAL A 654 -22.37 -15.26 -4.80
N PRO A 655 -23.24 -16.06 -4.16
CA PRO A 655 -24.42 -16.60 -4.83
C PRO A 655 -25.37 -15.50 -5.34
N PRO A 656 -26.08 -15.72 -6.46
CA PRO A 656 -27.07 -14.78 -6.96
C PRO A 656 -28.09 -14.38 -5.88
N GLY A 657 -28.45 -13.10 -5.84
CA GLY A 657 -29.39 -12.56 -4.84
C GLY A 657 -28.82 -12.40 -3.43
N ARG A 658 -27.59 -12.86 -3.16
CA ARG A 658 -26.92 -12.70 -1.87
C ARG A 658 -26.00 -11.48 -1.83
N VAL A 659 -25.74 -10.98 -0.62
CA VAL A 659 -24.84 -9.85 -0.35
C VAL A 659 -23.65 -10.33 0.46
N LEU A 660 -22.44 -10.12 -0.06
CA LEU A 660 -21.19 -10.45 0.65
C LEU A 660 -21.03 -9.59 1.91
N LEU A 661 -20.91 -10.27 3.05
CA LEU A 661 -20.60 -9.66 4.35
C LEU A 661 -19.33 -10.29 4.96
N PRO A 662 -18.48 -9.48 5.63
CA PRO A 662 -18.53 -8.02 5.64
C PRO A 662 -18.28 -7.45 4.25
N SER A 663 -19.03 -6.41 3.87
CA SER A 663 -18.85 -5.76 2.57
C SER A 663 -17.48 -5.06 2.48
N ASN A 664 -17.01 -4.53 3.61
CA ASN A 664 -15.69 -3.95 3.80
C ASN A 664 -14.86 -4.81 4.77
N LEU A 665 -14.02 -5.70 4.22
CA LEU A 665 -13.17 -6.58 5.01
C LEU A 665 -12.17 -5.83 5.90
N PHE A 666 -11.56 -4.75 5.38
CA PHE A 666 -10.58 -3.97 6.13
C PHE A 666 -11.17 -3.38 7.41
N GLN A 667 -12.34 -2.74 7.30
CA GLN A 667 -13.02 -2.16 8.45
C GLN A 667 -13.42 -3.24 9.45
N ALA A 668 -13.96 -4.37 8.98
CA ALA A 668 -14.34 -5.48 9.84
C ALA A 668 -13.14 -6.11 10.58
N MET A 669 -11.98 -6.22 9.93
CA MET A 669 -10.73 -6.67 10.58
C MET A 669 -10.27 -5.69 11.67
N ALA A 670 -10.29 -4.39 11.38
CA ALA A 670 -9.95 -3.36 12.36
C ALA A 670 -10.91 -3.37 13.56
N ASP A 671 -12.21 -3.55 13.31
CA ASP A 671 -13.24 -3.66 14.36
C ASP A 671 -13.05 -4.90 15.22
N THR A 672 -12.81 -6.06 14.58
CA THR A 672 -12.55 -7.33 15.27
C THR A 672 -11.32 -7.24 16.16
N ARG A 673 -10.23 -6.63 15.69
CA ARG A 673 -9.02 -6.43 16.50
C ARG A 673 -9.31 -5.58 17.74
N ARG A 674 -10.03 -4.46 17.57
CA ARG A 674 -10.42 -3.58 18.69
C ARG A 674 -11.28 -4.32 19.73
N GLN A 675 -12.25 -5.11 19.27
CA GLN A 675 -13.11 -5.91 20.16
C GLN A 675 -12.35 -6.97 20.96
N ARG A 676 -11.28 -7.54 20.39
CA ARG A 676 -10.43 -8.54 21.06
C ARG A 676 -9.43 -7.94 22.05
N GLY A 677 -9.41 -6.62 22.26
CA GLY A 677 -8.46 -5.96 23.16
C GLY A 677 -7.00 -6.00 22.67
N LEU A 678 -6.79 -6.27 21.38
CA LEU A 678 -5.47 -6.29 20.73
C LEU A 678 -5.10 -4.93 20.10
N GLY A 679 -5.86 -3.88 20.44
CA GLY A 679 -5.80 -2.53 19.87
C GLY A 679 -4.79 -1.62 20.52
#